data_AF-A0A1I4YUW2-F1
#
_entry.id   AF-A0A1I4YUW2-F1
#
_cell.length_a   1.000
_cell.length_b   1.000
_cell.length_c   1.000
_cell.angle_alpha   90.00
_cell.angle_beta   90.00
_cell.angle_gamma   90.00
#
_symmetry.space_group_name_H-M   'P 1'
#
loop_
_entity.id
_entity.type
_entity.pdbx_description
1 polymer ?
#
loop_
_entity_poly.entity_id
_entity_poly.type
_entity_poly.pdbx_seq_one_letter_code
_entity_poly.pdbx_strand_id
1 'polypeptide(L)'
;MNLKPTLMFCVCICVSYLASAQVINTGQLKITPNSVVYFQDEYTNTATGNHVSDGNLYLNNSFINHGLTSASNGTTYFKSDTNNFLNISGNSEVVNFHNLEINITPEGLKGVSVADNFLVQITNNLNLISGDMRLTGESQLVQEHSGLNNNTVVAGKLLLDQQGTVSPYQYDYWSSPVNNSGVFRFQGGKFDGVDSTINPFNPTQILFNSGSPYNGLPSVTDGSGNVTTALTINKRWLYKYARGTGSYAEWIALNSTSILNPGEGYTMKGPNASGANQNYVFYGAPNNGDYQFPISGGESILLGNPYPSALDADDFINDNIAVLNALHFWVDGGSTSHVLSDYLGGYAIRNLTGGTPPSIASPLIAGIGNSGTVTAPSQYVPIGKGFFIDATDSGTIVFKNSQRFFKLESSSRPQNSEKNLEDENQYIRIGYEDPEGFHRQLLLGFLPNSSADENYNSGYDALQYMSRADDLFFIIENNPSNRYAIQGVSRFSDTLEFPVGLIISESGSHHIMLDAVENFNHTIYLKDNLLETTYNLTEENFEINLPVGEYPSRYSIVFQPAETLSVPQKELDNTMVFYNGLEEIIVSNPNNLEITSIDIYNIIGQQLLSVSENIGSQPKITIPFTHSNGVYLVVLKTNNAQKSTKILKY
;
A
#
# COMPACT_ATOMS: atom_id res chain seq x y z
N MET A 1 -56.98 68.25 -40.76
CA MET A 1 -56.91 68.12 -39.29
C MET A 1 -57.42 66.73 -38.91
N ASN A 2 -56.51 65.81 -38.62
CA ASN A 2 -56.81 64.52 -38.00
C ASN A 2 -55.55 64.11 -37.24
N LEU A 3 -55.56 64.28 -35.92
CA LEU A 3 -54.51 63.83 -35.02
C LEU A 3 -55.22 63.06 -33.89
N LYS A 4 -55.11 61.73 -33.94
CA LYS A 4 -55.41 60.86 -32.80
C LYS A 4 -54.26 60.97 -31.79
N PRO A 5 -54.51 61.11 -30.48
CA PRO A 5 -53.47 60.88 -29.48
C PRO A 5 -53.37 59.39 -29.19
N THR A 6 -52.21 58.82 -29.46
CA THR A 6 -51.80 57.48 -29.03
C THR A 6 -51.49 57.52 -27.54
N LEU A 7 -52.24 56.79 -26.71
CA LEU A 7 -51.94 56.63 -25.28
C LEU A 7 -50.88 55.52 -25.15
N MET A 8 -49.64 55.91 -24.88
CA MET A 8 -48.54 54.97 -24.64
C MET A 8 -48.54 54.58 -23.16
N PHE A 9 -48.96 53.36 -22.84
CA PHE A 9 -48.78 52.76 -21.52
C PHE A 9 -47.30 52.37 -21.37
N CYS A 10 -46.55 53.13 -20.58
CA CYS A 10 -45.20 52.75 -20.19
C CYS A 10 -45.29 51.83 -18.96
N VAL A 11 -45.29 50.52 -19.18
CA VAL A 11 -45.14 49.53 -18.11
C VAL A 11 -43.67 49.53 -17.69
N CYS A 12 -43.37 50.14 -16.54
CA CYS A 12 -42.09 49.90 -15.86
C CYS A 12 -42.12 48.49 -15.28
N ILE A 13 -41.48 47.53 -15.97
CA ILE A 13 -41.14 46.24 -15.38
C ILE A 13 -39.94 46.51 -14.47
N CYS A 14 -40.19 46.70 -13.17
CA CYS A 14 -39.14 46.58 -12.17
C CYS A 14 -38.73 45.11 -12.11
N VAL A 15 -37.66 44.75 -12.81
CA VAL A 15 -36.96 43.49 -12.59
C VAL A 15 -36.23 43.62 -11.27
N SER A 16 -36.85 43.16 -10.18
CA SER A 16 -36.17 42.96 -8.91
C SER A 16 -35.17 41.82 -9.08
N TYR A 17 -33.90 42.15 -9.31
CA TYR A 17 -32.82 41.20 -9.08
C TYR A 17 -32.85 40.85 -7.59
N LEU A 18 -33.27 39.63 -7.28
CA LEU A 18 -33.03 39.03 -5.96
C LEU A 18 -31.51 38.81 -5.86
N ALA A 19 -30.78 39.82 -5.41
CA ALA A 19 -29.40 39.64 -5.00
C ALA A 19 -29.44 38.86 -3.68
N SER A 20 -29.01 37.60 -3.70
CA SER A 20 -28.71 36.88 -2.47
C SER A 20 -27.57 37.60 -1.78
N ALA A 21 -27.77 38.03 -0.54
CA ALA A 21 -26.69 38.58 0.26
C ALA A 21 -25.63 37.48 0.48
N GLN A 22 -24.35 37.83 0.42
CA GLN A 22 -23.23 36.91 0.56
C GLN A 22 -22.02 37.68 1.12
N VAL A 23 -21.23 37.03 1.97
CA VAL A 23 -19.91 37.52 2.38
C VAL A 23 -18.86 36.90 1.46
N ILE A 24 -18.08 37.71 0.76
CA ILE A 24 -17.06 37.22 -0.17
C ILE A 24 -15.69 37.75 0.26
N ASN A 25 -14.77 36.85 0.60
CA ASN A 25 -13.36 37.20 0.79
C ASN A 25 -12.58 36.95 -0.51
N THR A 26 -12.12 38.04 -1.15
CA THR A 26 -11.28 37.97 -2.36
C THR A 26 -9.79 38.20 -2.10
N GLY A 27 -9.41 38.47 -0.86
CA GLY A 27 -8.04 38.80 -0.44
C GLY A 27 -7.75 38.24 0.95
N GLN A 28 -7.26 39.07 1.87
CA GLN A 28 -6.99 38.61 3.24
C GLN A 28 -8.14 38.98 4.19
N LEU A 29 -8.73 37.96 4.83
CA LEU A 29 -9.64 38.13 5.96
C LEU A 29 -9.00 37.49 7.19
N LYS A 30 -8.58 38.31 8.16
CA LYS A 30 -8.02 37.83 9.43
C LYS A 30 -8.92 38.19 10.61
N ILE A 31 -9.38 37.18 11.32
CA ILE A 31 -10.10 37.31 12.60
C ILE A 31 -9.06 37.05 13.69
N THR A 32 -8.69 38.09 14.44
CA THR A 32 -7.66 38.00 15.47
C THR A 32 -8.19 37.38 16.77
N PRO A 33 -7.31 36.87 17.66
CA PRO A 33 -7.72 36.38 18.98
C PRO A 33 -8.60 37.38 19.74
N ASN A 34 -9.56 36.88 20.51
CA ASN A 34 -10.56 37.65 21.26
C ASN A 34 -11.53 38.48 20.40
N SER A 35 -11.48 38.36 19.07
CA SER A 35 -12.48 38.98 18.19
C SER A 35 -13.71 38.08 18.07
N VAL A 36 -14.88 38.70 17.87
CA VAL A 36 -16.12 37.99 17.57
C VAL A 36 -16.70 38.53 16.27
N VAL A 37 -16.91 37.66 15.30
CA VAL A 37 -17.43 37.98 13.96
C VAL A 37 -18.65 37.13 13.67
N TYR A 38 -19.68 37.73 13.08
CA TYR A 38 -20.91 37.04 12.70
C TYR A 38 -21.16 37.21 11.19
N PHE A 39 -21.31 36.10 10.47
CA PHE A 39 -21.79 36.05 9.10
C PHE A 39 -23.19 35.45 9.09
N GLN A 40 -24.17 36.28 8.71
CA GLN A 40 -25.58 35.88 8.62
C GLN A 40 -25.89 35.15 7.32
N ASP A 41 -25.22 35.58 6.25
CA ASP A 41 -25.33 35.04 4.90
C ASP A 41 -24.21 34.05 4.60
N GLU A 42 -24.30 33.38 3.45
CA GLU A 42 -23.27 32.46 2.97
C GLU A 42 -21.91 33.14 2.90
N TYR A 43 -20.88 32.43 3.35
CA TYR A 43 -19.50 32.90 3.28
C TYR A 43 -18.75 32.16 2.18
N THR A 44 -18.19 32.91 1.23
CA THR A 44 -17.30 32.39 0.20
C THR A 44 -15.90 32.96 0.35
N ASN A 45 -14.92 32.08 0.56
CA ASN A 45 -13.50 32.40 0.42
C ASN A 45 -13.07 32.04 -1.00
N THR A 46 -12.75 33.02 -1.84
CA THR A 46 -12.42 32.76 -3.25
C THR A 46 -11.04 32.09 -3.38
N ALA A 47 -10.68 31.65 -4.60
CA ALA A 47 -9.38 31.03 -4.87
C ALA A 47 -8.17 31.93 -4.54
N THR A 48 -8.34 33.25 -4.56
CA THR A 48 -7.31 34.23 -4.15
C THR A 48 -7.42 34.62 -2.67
N GLY A 49 -8.45 34.14 -1.99
CA GLY A 49 -8.76 34.43 -0.61
C GLY A 49 -7.84 33.67 0.36
N ASN A 50 -7.34 34.39 1.36
CA ASN A 50 -6.67 33.85 2.52
C ASN A 50 -7.48 34.18 3.77
N HIS A 51 -8.11 33.17 4.37
CA HIS A 51 -8.89 33.28 5.58
C HIS A 51 -8.09 32.77 6.78
N VAL A 52 -7.86 33.64 7.77
CA VAL A 52 -7.19 33.30 9.03
C VAL A 52 -8.19 33.52 10.17
N SER A 53 -8.61 32.45 10.85
CA SER A 53 -9.60 32.54 11.93
C SER A 53 -8.99 32.14 13.27
N ASP A 54 -8.38 33.11 13.95
CA ASP A 54 -7.81 32.93 15.29
C ASP A 54 -8.73 33.43 16.42
N GLY A 55 -9.91 33.97 16.08
CA GLY A 55 -10.96 34.42 16.99
C GLY A 55 -12.25 33.61 16.86
N ASN A 56 -13.36 34.15 17.35
CA ASN A 56 -14.66 33.47 17.28
C ASN A 56 -15.42 33.90 16.01
N LEU A 57 -15.66 32.96 15.11
CA LEU A 57 -16.42 33.17 13.89
C LEU A 57 -17.75 32.42 13.97
N TYR A 58 -18.86 33.14 13.90
CA TYR A 58 -20.21 32.57 13.86
C TYR A 58 -20.75 32.59 12.44
N LEU A 59 -21.03 31.41 11.90
CA LEU A 59 -21.61 31.17 10.59
C LEU A 59 -23.05 30.70 10.78
N ASN A 60 -24.01 31.55 10.37
CA ASN A 60 -25.43 31.17 10.31
C ASN A 60 -25.79 30.43 9.02
N ASN A 61 -24.88 30.41 8.03
CA ASN A 61 -25.09 29.84 6.70
C ASN A 61 -23.87 29.04 6.23
N SER A 62 -23.91 28.49 5.01
CA SER A 62 -22.87 27.64 4.41
C SER A 62 -21.54 28.37 4.23
N PHE A 63 -20.45 27.59 4.26
CA PHE A 63 -19.09 28.06 3.99
C PHE A 63 -18.53 27.38 2.72
N ILE A 64 -18.25 28.18 1.70
CA ILE A 64 -17.62 27.75 0.46
C ILE A 64 -16.15 28.19 0.46
N ASN A 65 -15.22 27.25 0.56
CA ASN A 65 -13.79 27.52 0.51
C ASN A 65 -13.15 27.09 -0.83
N HIS A 66 -12.76 28.08 -1.62
CA HIS A 66 -11.92 27.88 -2.80
C HIS A 66 -10.45 28.27 -2.56
N GLY A 67 -10.14 28.92 -1.44
CA GLY A 67 -8.82 29.49 -1.15
C GLY A 67 -8.13 28.87 0.06
N LEU A 68 -7.17 29.61 0.62
CA LEU A 68 -6.42 29.19 1.81
C LEU A 68 -7.22 29.48 3.08
N THR A 69 -7.19 28.54 4.02
CA THR A 69 -7.71 28.70 5.37
C THR A 69 -6.64 28.32 6.39
N SER A 70 -6.59 29.01 7.53
CA SER A 70 -5.75 28.63 8.67
C SER A 70 -6.35 29.12 9.98
N ALA A 71 -6.08 28.41 11.07
CA ALA A 71 -6.54 28.77 12.40
C ALA A 71 -5.59 28.19 13.46
N SER A 72 -5.09 29.04 14.34
CA SER A 72 -4.20 28.66 15.44
C SER A 72 -4.86 28.80 16.82
N ASN A 73 -6.00 29.48 16.88
CA ASN A 73 -6.80 29.71 18.08
C ASN A 73 -8.26 29.95 17.68
N GLY A 74 -9.14 30.19 18.66
CA GLY A 74 -10.52 30.58 18.43
C GLY A 74 -11.42 29.42 18.02
N THR A 75 -12.69 29.74 17.79
CA THR A 75 -13.71 28.74 17.45
C THR A 75 -14.55 29.21 16.29
N THR A 76 -14.67 28.36 15.28
CA THR A 76 -15.67 28.53 14.23
C THR A 76 -16.95 27.81 14.64
N TYR A 77 -18.05 28.53 14.67
CA TYR A 77 -19.38 28.06 15.04
C TYR A 77 -20.26 27.99 13.80
N PHE A 78 -20.70 26.81 13.39
CA PHE A 78 -21.87 26.65 12.56
C PHE A 78 -23.09 26.69 13.47
N LYS A 79 -23.66 27.88 13.65
CA LYS A 79 -24.72 28.15 14.61
C LYS A 79 -25.87 28.84 13.92
N SER A 80 -27.00 28.13 13.82
CA SER A 80 -28.20 28.66 13.22
C SER A 80 -29.44 28.20 13.97
N ASP A 81 -30.38 29.13 14.16
CA ASP A 81 -31.74 28.91 14.66
C ASP A 81 -32.79 29.02 13.55
N THR A 82 -32.34 29.27 12.31
CA THR A 82 -33.19 29.47 11.12
C THR A 82 -32.91 28.47 10.00
N ASN A 83 -31.63 28.17 9.72
CA ASN A 83 -31.21 27.21 8.70
C ASN A 83 -31.03 25.83 9.31
N ASN A 84 -31.77 24.84 8.82
CA ASN A 84 -31.69 23.46 9.30
C ASN A 84 -30.52 22.68 8.69
N PHE A 85 -29.97 23.15 7.57
CA PHE A 85 -28.98 22.47 6.76
C PHE A 85 -27.97 23.46 6.19
N LEU A 86 -26.70 23.25 6.49
CA LEU A 86 -25.56 24.05 6.03
C LEU A 86 -24.55 23.16 5.30
N ASN A 87 -23.69 23.77 4.49
CA ASN A 87 -22.63 23.05 3.79
C ASN A 87 -21.23 23.61 4.08
N ILE A 88 -20.25 22.72 4.06
CA ILE A 88 -18.83 23.03 3.86
C ILE A 88 -18.47 22.47 2.48
N SER A 89 -18.05 23.33 1.56
CA SER A 89 -17.74 22.93 0.19
C SER A 89 -16.69 23.82 -0.44
N GLY A 90 -16.38 23.60 -1.71
CA GLY A 90 -15.51 24.44 -2.51
C GLY A 90 -14.38 23.65 -3.17
N ASN A 91 -13.53 24.36 -3.92
CA ASN A 91 -12.54 23.73 -4.81
C ASN A 91 -11.15 23.62 -4.16
N SER A 92 -10.98 24.14 -2.94
CA SER A 92 -9.73 23.96 -2.20
C SER A 92 -9.60 22.55 -1.65
N GLU A 93 -10.72 21.80 -1.57
CA GLU A 93 -10.79 20.44 -1.01
C GLU A 93 -10.34 20.36 0.47
N VAL A 94 -10.15 21.50 1.15
CA VAL A 94 -9.73 21.55 2.56
C VAL A 94 -10.32 22.76 3.29
N VAL A 95 -10.61 22.58 4.58
CA VAL A 95 -10.83 23.67 5.52
C VAL A 95 -10.10 23.42 6.83
N ASN A 96 -9.44 24.47 7.36
CA ASN A 96 -8.68 24.43 8.60
C ASN A 96 -9.40 25.18 9.71
N PHE A 97 -9.62 24.50 10.84
CA PHE A 97 -10.17 25.08 12.06
C PHE A 97 -9.26 24.80 13.24
N HIS A 98 -9.28 25.69 14.24
CA HIS A 98 -8.70 25.39 15.53
C HIS A 98 -9.69 24.58 16.38
N ASN A 99 -10.83 25.21 16.70
CA ASN A 99 -12.01 24.53 17.22
C ASN A 99 -13.17 24.67 16.24
N LEU A 100 -14.01 23.64 16.16
CA LEU A 100 -15.25 23.65 15.38
C LEU A 100 -16.42 23.31 16.28
N GLU A 101 -17.48 24.11 16.26
CA GLU A 101 -18.74 23.82 16.95
C GLU A 101 -19.91 23.80 15.98
N ILE A 102 -20.74 22.77 16.05
CA ILE A 102 -22.01 22.65 15.33
C ILE A 102 -23.16 22.75 16.33
N ASN A 103 -24.02 23.74 16.11
CA ASN A 103 -25.19 24.02 16.94
C ASN A 103 -26.35 24.56 16.09
N ILE A 104 -27.03 23.64 15.42
CA ILE A 104 -28.17 23.88 14.53
C ILE A 104 -29.45 23.48 15.26
N THR A 105 -30.32 24.45 15.56
CA THR A 105 -31.49 24.27 16.43
C THR A 105 -32.91 24.46 15.82
N PRO A 106 -33.13 24.76 14.53
CA PRO A 106 -34.48 24.84 13.98
C PRO A 106 -35.25 23.52 14.08
N GLU A 107 -36.57 23.58 13.94
CA GLU A 107 -37.40 22.38 13.78
C GLU A 107 -36.99 21.59 12.53
N GLY A 108 -36.87 20.26 12.64
CA GLY A 108 -36.43 19.41 11.54
C GLY A 108 -34.95 19.58 11.17
N LEU A 109 -34.11 20.07 12.10
CA LEU A 109 -32.66 20.20 11.96
C LEU A 109 -31.99 18.97 11.32
N LYS A 110 -31.01 19.23 10.47
CA LYS A 110 -30.15 18.23 9.83
C LYS A 110 -28.72 18.39 10.34
N GLY A 111 -28.11 19.55 10.10
CA GLY A 111 -26.74 19.83 10.51
C GLY A 111 -25.88 20.41 9.39
N VAL A 112 -24.60 20.03 9.35
CA VAL A 112 -23.61 20.49 8.38
C VAL A 112 -23.16 19.33 7.49
N SER A 113 -23.30 19.47 6.18
CA SER A 113 -22.79 18.51 5.20
C SER A 113 -21.46 18.99 4.63
N VAL A 114 -20.47 18.11 4.65
CA VAL A 114 -19.15 18.31 4.04
C VAL A 114 -19.18 17.68 2.65
N ALA A 115 -18.79 18.44 1.62
CA ALA A 115 -18.76 17.97 0.25
C ALA A 115 -17.80 16.78 0.06
N ASP A 116 -18.01 16.03 -1.03
CA ASP A 116 -17.15 14.90 -1.39
C ASP A 116 -15.69 15.32 -1.61
N ASN A 117 -14.75 14.39 -1.40
CA ASN A 117 -13.31 14.59 -1.53
C ASN A 117 -12.75 15.78 -0.73
N PHE A 118 -13.39 16.11 0.40
CA PHE A 118 -13.07 17.30 1.16
C PHE A 118 -12.50 16.97 2.54
N LEU A 119 -11.43 17.65 2.94
CA LEU A 119 -10.84 17.54 4.28
C LEU A 119 -11.40 18.61 5.21
N VAL A 120 -11.89 18.18 6.37
CA VAL A 120 -12.04 19.04 7.55
C VAL A 120 -10.91 18.76 8.51
N GLN A 121 -10.01 19.73 8.66
CA GLN A 121 -8.85 19.65 9.56
C GLN A 121 -9.10 20.50 10.81
N ILE A 122 -8.96 19.90 11.99
CA ILE A 122 -9.20 20.55 13.28
C ILE A 122 -7.99 20.35 14.19
N THR A 123 -7.32 21.43 14.58
CA THR A 123 -6.09 21.31 15.38
C THR A 123 -6.34 21.10 16.88
N ASN A 124 -7.58 21.27 17.36
CA ASN A 124 -7.93 21.05 18.76
C ASN A 124 -9.23 20.24 18.92
N ASN A 125 -10.41 20.84 19.12
CA ASN A 125 -11.62 20.08 19.41
C ASN A 125 -12.80 20.32 18.45
N LEU A 126 -13.56 19.25 18.23
CA LEU A 126 -14.87 19.27 17.58
C LEU A 126 -15.97 19.17 18.63
N ASN A 127 -16.91 20.12 18.60
CA ASN A 127 -18.07 20.18 19.49
C ASN A 127 -19.36 19.96 18.69
N LEU A 128 -20.06 18.86 18.94
CA LEU A 128 -21.36 18.54 18.34
C LEU A 128 -22.46 18.79 19.37
N ILE A 129 -22.92 20.04 19.47
CA ILE A 129 -23.92 20.46 20.45
C ILE A 129 -25.33 20.08 19.98
N SER A 130 -25.70 20.49 18.77
CA SER A 130 -26.98 20.19 18.12
C SER A 130 -26.82 20.23 16.60
N GLY A 131 -27.47 19.33 15.87
CA GLY A 131 -27.20 19.11 14.45
C GLY A 131 -26.00 18.19 14.22
N ASP A 132 -26.08 17.41 13.15
CA ASP A 132 -25.08 16.40 12.82
C ASP A 132 -24.00 16.96 11.87
N MET A 133 -22.87 16.27 11.79
CA MET A 133 -21.88 16.46 10.73
C MET A 133 -21.98 15.28 9.77
N ARG A 134 -22.13 15.55 8.49
CA ARG A 134 -22.18 14.53 7.44
C ARG A 134 -20.96 14.65 6.53
N LEU A 135 -20.12 13.63 6.52
CA LEU A 135 -19.06 13.46 5.54
C LEU A 135 -19.65 12.72 4.34
N THR A 136 -19.69 13.38 3.18
CA THR A 136 -20.16 12.77 1.93
C THR A 136 -19.00 12.18 1.14
N GLY A 137 -19.26 11.06 0.45
CA GLY A 137 -18.26 10.34 -0.35
C GLY A 137 -16.96 10.07 0.42
N GLU A 138 -15.81 10.47 -0.13
CA GLU A 138 -14.48 10.25 0.45
C GLU A 138 -13.98 11.41 1.33
N SER A 139 -14.88 12.29 1.78
CA SER A 139 -14.51 13.35 2.73
C SER A 139 -14.10 12.78 4.08
N GLN A 140 -13.15 13.47 4.73
CA GLN A 140 -12.51 12.99 5.95
C GLN A 140 -12.43 14.09 7.00
N LEU A 141 -12.40 13.66 8.25
CA LEU A 141 -12.15 14.51 9.39
C LEU A 141 -10.78 14.13 9.95
N VAL A 142 -9.83 15.07 9.99
CA VAL A 142 -8.52 14.90 10.64
C VAL A 142 -8.46 15.82 11.86
N GLN A 143 -8.03 15.29 13.00
CA GLN A 143 -7.77 16.10 14.19
C GLN A 143 -6.32 15.92 14.65
N GLU A 144 -5.61 17.04 14.81
CA GLU A 144 -4.16 17.09 14.96
C GLU A 144 -3.74 17.51 16.37
N HIS A 145 -4.24 16.81 17.38
CA HIS A 145 -3.82 17.02 18.77
C HIS A 145 -3.32 15.72 19.39
N SER A 146 -2.44 15.83 20.38
CA SER A 146 -1.96 14.69 21.16
C SER A 146 -2.91 14.29 22.29
N GLY A 147 -2.89 13.03 22.70
CA GLY A 147 -3.53 12.57 23.94
C GLY A 147 -4.98 12.12 23.78
N LEU A 148 -5.74 12.21 24.87
CA LEU A 148 -7.12 11.71 24.92
C LEU A 148 -8.08 12.57 24.11
N ASN A 149 -9.25 12.01 23.82
CA ASN A 149 -10.34 12.69 23.14
C ASN A 149 -10.69 14.04 23.79
N ASN A 150 -10.56 15.13 23.03
CA ASN A 150 -10.95 16.48 23.46
C ASN A 150 -12.31 16.95 22.90
N ASN A 151 -13.04 16.08 22.18
CA ASN A 151 -14.32 16.41 21.57
C ASN A 151 -15.45 16.47 22.61
N THR A 152 -16.38 17.41 22.43
CA THR A 152 -17.62 17.48 23.21
C THR A 152 -18.80 17.10 22.34
N VAL A 153 -19.44 15.97 22.62
CA VAL A 153 -20.61 15.50 21.86
C VAL A 153 -21.83 15.44 22.79
N VAL A 154 -22.84 16.26 22.50
CA VAL A 154 -24.07 16.35 23.29
C VAL A 154 -25.22 15.66 22.56
N ALA A 155 -25.79 16.30 21.52
CA ALA A 155 -26.87 15.71 20.73
C ALA A 155 -26.43 15.30 19.33
N GLY A 156 -25.55 16.08 18.69
CA GLY A 156 -25.10 15.83 17.32
C GLY A 156 -24.29 14.55 17.15
N LYS A 157 -24.16 14.10 15.91
CA LYS A 157 -23.44 12.88 15.49
C LYS A 157 -22.63 13.14 14.23
N LEU A 158 -21.57 12.35 14.04
CA LEU A 158 -20.87 12.21 12.78
C LEU A 158 -21.55 11.08 11.98
N LEU A 159 -21.83 11.36 10.71
CA LEU A 159 -22.25 10.40 9.71
C LEU A 159 -21.18 10.32 8.63
N LEU A 160 -20.69 9.13 8.35
CA LEU A 160 -19.75 8.90 7.26
C LEU A 160 -20.03 7.55 6.60
N ASP A 161 -19.84 7.52 5.28
CA ASP A 161 -20.12 6.36 4.45
C ASP A 161 -18.87 5.50 4.30
N GLN A 162 -19.06 4.18 4.30
CA GLN A 162 -18.02 3.20 4.01
C GLN A 162 -18.59 2.03 3.24
N GLN A 163 -17.83 1.52 2.26
CA GLN A 163 -18.28 0.46 1.37
C GLN A 163 -17.65 -0.90 1.71
N GLY A 164 -18.47 -1.95 1.68
CA GLY A 164 -18.04 -3.34 1.86
C GLY A 164 -18.47 -4.25 0.72
N THR A 165 -18.11 -5.52 0.84
CA THR A 165 -18.52 -6.58 -0.09
C THR A 165 -20.04 -6.74 -0.14
N VAL A 166 -20.56 -7.04 -1.34
CA VAL A 166 -21.99 -7.34 -1.50
C VAL A 166 -22.32 -8.80 -1.22
N SER A 167 -21.36 -9.71 -1.43
CA SER A 167 -21.58 -11.15 -1.34
C SER A 167 -21.89 -11.59 0.09
N PRO A 168 -22.88 -12.46 0.31
CA PRO A 168 -23.13 -13.03 1.64
C PRO A 168 -22.03 -14.00 2.07
N TYR A 169 -21.08 -14.34 1.20
CA TYR A 169 -20.04 -15.32 1.44
C TYR A 169 -18.67 -14.70 1.71
N GLN A 170 -18.47 -13.44 1.36
CA GLN A 170 -17.18 -12.76 1.49
C GLN A 170 -17.11 -11.99 2.80
N TYR A 171 -15.93 -12.01 3.44
CA TYR A 171 -15.70 -11.25 4.65
C TYR A 171 -15.06 -9.90 4.38
N ASP A 172 -15.61 -8.90 5.04
CA ASP A 172 -14.94 -7.66 5.32
C ASP A 172 -14.42 -7.65 6.76
N TYR A 173 -13.23 -7.08 6.94
CA TYR A 173 -12.60 -6.87 8.23
C TYR A 173 -12.67 -5.37 8.51
N TRP A 174 -13.37 -5.03 9.58
CA TRP A 174 -13.75 -3.67 9.91
C TRP A 174 -13.23 -3.27 11.29
N SER A 175 -13.13 -1.97 11.54
CA SER A 175 -13.20 -1.34 12.85
C SER A 175 -14.23 -0.20 12.77
N SER A 176 -14.40 0.56 13.84
CA SER A 176 -15.33 1.68 13.88
C SER A 176 -14.61 3.01 13.95
N PRO A 177 -14.92 3.98 13.07
CA PRO A 177 -14.44 5.36 13.15
C PRO A 177 -15.23 6.24 14.14
N VAL A 178 -16.30 5.69 14.71
CA VAL A 178 -17.19 6.36 15.65
C VAL A 178 -17.41 5.54 16.92
N ASN A 179 -17.90 6.20 17.97
CA ASN A 179 -18.36 5.58 19.19
C ASN A 179 -19.66 6.22 19.68
N ASN A 180 -20.36 5.54 20.57
CA ASN A 180 -21.49 6.07 21.33
C ASN A 180 -21.18 5.88 22.82
N SER A 181 -20.82 6.98 23.48
CA SER A 181 -20.38 6.99 24.88
C SER A 181 -19.10 6.16 25.13
N GLY A 182 -18.10 6.33 24.27
CA GLY A 182 -16.77 5.73 24.40
C GLY A 182 -16.63 4.31 23.82
N VAL A 183 -17.72 3.69 23.35
CA VAL A 183 -17.68 2.37 22.73
C VAL A 183 -18.55 2.28 21.47
N PHE A 184 -18.25 1.36 20.57
CA PHE A 184 -19.07 1.05 19.42
C PHE A 184 -19.98 -0.16 19.67
N ARG A 185 -21.17 -0.11 19.07
CA ARG A 185 -22.12 -1.22 18.91
C ARG A 185 -22.73 -1.09 17.52
N PHE A 186 -23.07 -2.21 16.89
CA PHE A 186 -23.75 -2.16 15.59
C PHE A 186 -25.12 -1.48 15.70
N GLN A 187 -25.91 -1.85 16.71
CA GLN A 187 -27.17 -1.18 17.00
C GLN A 187 -26.90 0.27 17.45
N GLY A 188 -27.42 1.22 16.68
CA GLY A 188 -27.24 2.66 16.90
C GLY A 188 -25.88 3.20 16.42
N GLY A 189 -24.99 2.36 15.87
CA GLY A 189 -23.67 2.77 15.39
C GLY A 189 -23.43 2.53 13.90
N LYS A 190 -24.10 1.54 13.28
CA LYS A 190 -24.00 1.23 11.85
C LYS A 190 -25.37 1.11 11.23
N PHE A 191 -25.56 1.80 10.13
CA PHE A 191 -26.84 1.99 9.44
C PHE A 191 -26.70 1.60 7.96
N ASP A 192 -27.85 1.39 7.33
CA ASP A 192 -27.94 1.18 5.89
C ASP A 192 -27.62 2.49 5.15
N GLY A 193 -26.69 2.43 4.20
CA GLY A 193 -26.25 3.58 3.41
C GLY A 193 -26.77 3.61 1.98
N VAL A 194 -27.64 2.68 1.56
CA VAL A 194 -28.07 2.58 0.15
C VAL A 194 -28.70 3.87 -0.37
N ASP A 195 -29.51 4.56 0.44
CA ASP A 195 -30.18 5.81 0.07
C ASP A 195 -29.52 7.05 0.67
N SER A 196 -28.27 6.94 1.12
CA SER A 196 -27.57 8.02 1.82
C SER A 196 -27.32 9.29 0.98
N THR A 197 -27.45 9.20 -0.35
CA THR A 197 -27.47 10.36 -1.25
C THR A 197 -28.82 11.10 -1.26
N ILE A 198 -29.91 10.37 -1.02
CA ILE A 198 -31.29 10.88 -0.97
C ILE A 198 -31.63 11.34 0.45
N ASN A 199 -31.21 10.56 1.46
CA ASN A 199 -31.49 10.74 2.88
C ASN A 199 -30.20 10.89 3.72
N PRO A 200 -29.34 11.89 3.44
CA PRO A 200 -27.98 11.99 4.01
C PRO A 200 -27.88 12.12 5.53
N PHE A 201 -28.98 12.51 6.19
CA PHE A 201 -29.05 12.72 7.64
C PHE A 201 -30.08 11.83 8.33
N ASN A 202 -30.67 10.88 7.61
CA ASN A 202 -31.70 10.01 8.16
C ASN A 202 -31.50 8.56 7.68
N PRO A 203 -30.34 7.96 7.96
CA PRO A 203 -30.08 6.59 7.53
C PRO A 203 -30.96 5.61 8.31
N THR A 204 -31.31 4.49 7.69
CA THR A 204 -32.18 3.48 8.33
C THR A 204 -31.33 2.44 9.06
N GLN A 205 -31.67 2.13 10.32
CA GLN A 205 -30.93 1.18 11.14
C GLN A 205 -30.88 -0.20 10.48
N ILE A 206 -29.68 -0.77 10.32
CA ILE A 206 -29.54 -2.14 9.80
C ILE A 206 -30.26 -3.14 10.70
N LEU A 207 -30.80 -4.19 10.08
CA LEU A 207 -31.45 -5.29 10.76
C LEU A 207 -30.48 -6.44 11.00
N PHE A 208 -30.87 -7.39 11.86
CA PHE A 208 -30.05 -8.55 12.19
C PHE A 208 -30.87 -9.85 12.16
N ASN A 209 -30.29 -10.89 11.56
CA ASN A 209 -30.83 -12.25 11.59
C ASN A 209 -29.76 -13.25 12.07
N SER A 210 -30.16 -14.52 12.21
CA SER A 210 -29.25 -15.63 12.56
C SER A 210 -29.69 -16.98 11.98
N GLY A 211 -30.70 -16.97 11.11
CA GLY A 211 -31.31 -18.19 10.55
C GLY A 211 -30.62 -18.67 9.27
N SER A 212 -30.76 -19.97 8.97
CA SER A 212 -30.40 -20.57 7.69
C SER A 212 -31.11 -19.84 6.52
N PRO A 213 -30.45 -19.60 5.37
CA PRO A 213 -29.14 -20.12 4.94
C PRO A 213 -27.91 -19.37 5.48
N TYR A 214 -28.09 -18.54 6.52
CA TYR A 214 -27.07 -17.70 7.15
C TYR A 214 -26.63 -16.49 6.32
N ASN A 215 -27.37 -16.15 5.26
CA ASN A 215 -27.10 -14.95 4.47
C ASN A 215 -27.59 -13.70 5.20
N GLY A 216 -26.93 -12.57 4.93
CA GLY A 216 -27.57 -11.27 5.04
C GLY A 216 -28.65 -11.08 3.96
N LEU A 217 -29.42 -10.00 4.06
CA LEU A 217 -30.44 -9.64 3.07
C LEU A 217 -30.21 -8.20 2.60
N PRO A 218 -30.34 -7.92 1.30
CA PRO A 218 -30.15 -6.57 0.79
C PRO A 218 -31.29 -5.66 1.23
N SER A 219 -31.06 -4.36 1.14
CA SER A 219 -32.09 -3.35 1.35
C SER A 219 -33.22 -3.50 0.33
N VAL A 220 -34.45 -3.17 0.73
CA VAL A 220 -35.58 -3.01 -0.20
C VAL A 220 -35.82 -1.53 -0.40
N THR A 221 -35.72 -1.07 -1.64
CA THR A 221 -35.97 0.32 -2.01
C THR A 221 -37.31 0.50 -2.70
N ASP A 222 -37.90 1.69 -2.58
CA ASP A 222 -39.03 2.08 -3.44
C ASP A 222 -38.55 2.45 -4.86
N GLY A 223 -39.49 2.85 -5.72
CA GLY A 223 -39.18 3.26 -7.10
C GLY A 223 -38.37 4.56 -7.21
N SER A 224 -38.19 5.30 -6.12
CA SER A 224 -37.35 6.51 -6.05
C SER A 224 -35.98 6.24 -5.42
N GLY A 225 -35.72 5.00 -4.98
CA GLY A 225 -34.47 4.61 -4.34
C GLY A 225 -34.43 4.78 -2.82
N ASN A 226 -35.52 5.20 -2.17
CA ASN A 226 -35.54 5.31 -0.70
C ASN A 226 -35.55 3.92 -0.08
N VAL A 227 -34.79 3.73 1.01
CA VAL A 227 -34.82 2.48 1.77
C VAL A 227 -36.15 2.37 2.51
N THR A 228 -36.96 1.37 2.16
CA THR A 228 -38.22 1.03 2.83
C THR A 228 -38.07 -0.10 3.84
N THR A 229 -37.08 -0.96 3.64
CA THR A 229 -36.61 -1.96 4.61
C THR A 229 -35.10 -2.01 4.53
N ALA A 230 -34.43 -1.74 5.64
CA ALA A 230 -32.98 -1.76 5.69
C ALA A 230 -32.41 -3.15 5.43
N LEU A 231 -31.18 -3.19 4.94
CA LEU A 231 -30.39 -4.41 4.83
C LEU A 231 -30.32 -5.15 6.18
N THR A 232 -30.13 -6.47 6.09
CA THR A 232 -29.97 -7.35 7.24
C THR A 232 -28.57 -7.95 7.26
N ILE A 233 -27.87 -7.85 8.39
CA ILE A 233 -26.61 -8.54 8.64
C ILE A 233 -26.85 -9.83 9.42
N ASN A 234 -26.20 -10.91 9.00
CA ASN A 234 -26.28 -12.17 9.73
C ASN A 234 -25.26 -12.24 10.85
N LYS A 235 -25.74 -12.37 12.09
CA LYS A 235 -24.90 -12.43 13.29
C LYS A 235 -23.99 -13.65 13.33
N ARG A 236 -24.27 -14.69 12.54
CA ARG A 236 -23.41 -15.89 12.43
C ARG A 236 -21.99 -15.56 12.02
N TRP A 237 -21.79 -14.42 11.34
CA TRP A 237 -20.51 -13.99 10.76
C TRP A 237 -19.89 -12.77 11.44
N LEU A 238 -20.39 -12.39 12.62
CA LEU A 238 -19.83 -11.29 13.40
C LEU A 238 -18.90 -11.86 14.48
N TYR A 239 -17.61 -11.62 14.33
CA TYR A 239 -16.62 -12.00 15.34
C TYR A 239 -15.58 -10.91 15.54
N LYS A 240 -14.99 -10.87 16.72
CA LYS A 240 -13.70 -10.20 16.95
C LYS A 240 -12.63 -11.21 17.32
N TYR A 241 -11.39 -10.82 17.13
CA TYR A 241 -10.25 -11.58 17.63
C TYR A 241 -9.50 -10.68 18.63
N ALA A 242 -9.75 -10.90 19.92
CA ALA A 242 -9.23 -10.05 20.97
C ALA A 242 -7.72 -10.23 21.11
N ARG A 243 -7.25 -11.35 21.67
CA ARG A 243 -5.83 -11.70 21.80
C ARG A 243 -5.74 -13.21 21.90
N GLY A 244 -4.78 -13.83 21.22
CA GLY A 244 -4.65 -15.29 21.23
C GLY A 244 -3.49 -15.79 20.39
N THR A 245 -3.41 -17.09 20.19
CA THR A 245 -2.30 -17.77 19.49
C THR A 245 -2.41 -17.76 17.95
N GLY A 246 -3.40 -17.05 17.41
CA GLY A 246 -3.84 -17.18 16.02
C GLY A 246 -4.80 -18.36 15.78
N SER A 247 -5.23 -19.09 16.83
CA SER A 247 -6.08 -20.28 16.68
C SER A 247 -7.51 -19.92 16.27
N TYR A 248 -8.06 -20.67 15.32
CA TYR A 248 -9.44 -20.50 14.85
C TYR A 248 -10.49 -20.65 15.98
N ALA A 249 -10.19 -21.38 17.05
CA ALA A 249 -11.11 -21.55 18.18
C ALA A 249 -11.21 -20.32 19.10
N GLU A 250 -10.32 -19.34 18.95
CA GLU A 250 -10.22 -18.16 19.83
C GLU A 250 -11.06 -16.97 19.34
N TRP A 251 -11.70 -17.07 18.17
CA TRP A 251 -12.65 -16.06 17.68
C TRP A 251 -13.84 -15.90 18.63
N ILE A 252 -14.17 -14.65 18.96
CA ILE A 252 -15.22 -14.30 19.91
C ILE A 252 -16.45 -13.81 19.14
N ALA A 253 -17.57 -14.54 19.26
CA ALA A 253 -18.81 -14.19 18.61
C ALA A 253 -19.38 -12.86 19.11
N LEU A 254 -19.89 -12.07 18.18
CA LEU A 254 -20.54 -10.78 18.44
C LEU A 254 -22.03 -10.85 18.09
N ASN A 255 -22.78 -9.90 18.63
CA ASN A 255 -24.15 -9.62 18.26
C ASN A 255 -24.36 -8.10 18.12
N SER A 256 -25.59 -7.67 17.86
CA SER A 256 -25.89 -6.26 17.58
C SER A 256 -25.60 -5.30 18.74
N THR A 257 -25.51 -5.79 19.98
CA THR A 257 -25.24 -4.98 21.18
C THR A 257 -23.89 -5.26 21.82
N SER A 258 -23.09 -6.16 21.24
CA SER A 258 -21.71 -6.43 21.67
C SER A 258 -20.88 -5.15 21.63
N ILE A 259 -20.06 -4.97 22.68
CA ILE A 259 -19.19 -3.81 22.85
C ILE A 259 -17.89 -4.02 22.08
N LEU A 260 -17.54 -3.02 21.28
CA LEU A 260 -16.24 -2.89 20.63
C LEU A 260 -15.60 -1.56 21.06
N ASN A 261 -14.40 -1.62 21.59
CA ASN A 261 -13.64 -0.40 21.88
C ASN A 261 -13.09 0.20 20.58
N PRO A 262 -12.91 1.54 20.48
CA PRO A 262 -12.22 2.15 19.35
C PRO A 262 -10.88 1.45 19.07
N GLY A 263 -10.68 0.99 17.84
CA GLY A 263 -9.49 0.26 17.40
C GLY A 263 -9.63 -1.26 17.40
N GLU A 264 -10.59 -1.84 18.13
CA GLU A 264 -10.89 -3.27 17.99
C GLU A 264 -11.47 -3.55 16.60
N GLY A 265 -10.92 -4.56 15.92
CA GLY A 265 -11.45 -5.01 14.65
C GLY A 265 -12.47 -6.14 14.79
N TYR A 266 -13.30 -6.31 13.77
CA TYR A 266 -14.34 -7.33 13.67
C TYR A 266 -14.57 -7.79 12.23
N THR A 267 -15.09 -8.99 12.08
CA THR A 267 -15.51 -9.55 10.79
C THR A 267 -16.99 -9.33 10.53
N MET A 268 -17.36 -9.18 9.26
CA MET A 268 -18.74 -9.09 8.80
C MET A 268 -18.82 -9.57 7.35
N LYS A 269 -19.90 -10.27 6.98
CA LYS A 269 -20.17 -10.60 5.58
C LYS A 269 -21.19 -9.65 4.95
N GLY A 270 -21.13 -9.52 3.64
CA GLY A 270 -22.05 -8.70 2.86
C GLY A 270 -23.52 -9.12 2.96
N PRO A 271 -24.46 -8.26 2.57
CA PRO A 271 -25.89 -8.52 2.73
C PRO A 271 -26.54 -9.19 1.51
N ASN A 272 -25.77 -9.70 0.55
CA ASN A 272 -26.27 -10.21 -0.74
C ASN A 272 -26.92 -9.11 -1.61
N ALA A 273 -26.25 -7.96 -1.71
CA ALA A 273 -26.67 -6.86 -2.57
C ALA A 273 -26.32 -7.09 -4.05
N SER A 274 -27.00 -6.36 -4.94
CA SER A 274 -26.82 -6.46 -6.40
C SER A 274 -25.85 -5.45 -7.00
N GLY A 275 -25.46 -4.42 -6.23
CA GLY A 275 -24.50 -3.41 -6.67
C GLY A 275 -23.05 -3.94 -6.69
N ALA A 276 -22.11 -3.08 -7.09
CA ALA A 276 -20.68 -3.41 -7.02
C ALA A 276 -20.20 -3.53 -5.56
N ASN A 277 -20.64 -2.58 -4.72
CA ASN A 277 -20.33 -2.52 -3.29
C ASN A 277 -21.61 -2.27 -2.48
N GLN A 278 -21.60 -2.68 -1.21
CA GLN A 278 -22.63 -2.32 -0.25
C GLN A 278 -22.20 -1.08 0.53
N ASN A 279 -23.03 -0.03 0.52
CA ASN A 279 -22.77 1.15 1.34
C ASN A 279 -23.33 1.01 2.77
N TYR A 280 -22.57 1.46 3.76
CA TYR A 280 -22.96 1.56 5.16
C TYR A 280 -22.72 2.97 5.68
N VAL A 281 -23.54 3.41 6.62
CA VAL A 281 -23.33 4.68 7.31
C VAL A 281 -22.91 4.40 8.75
N PHE A 282 -21.72 4.84 9.15
CA PHE A 282 -21.33 4.91 10.55
C PHE A 282 -21.95 6.15 11.19
N TYR A 283 -22.53 5.99 12.38
CA TYR A 283 -23.31 7.02 13.07
C TYR A 283 -22.92 7.08 14.55
N GLY A 284 -22.27 8.17 14.98
CA GLY A 284 -21.80 8.28 16.37
C GLY A 284 -20.96 9.52 16.65
N ALA A 285 -20.42 9.63 17.85
CA ALA A 285 -19.34 10.57 18.14
C ALA A 285 -18.06 10.14 17.37
N PRO A 286 -17.33 11.06 16.72
CA PRO A 286 -16.06 10.71 16.07
C PRO A 286 -15.06 10.20 17.10
N ASN A 287 -14.39 9.10 16.76
CA ASN A 287 -13.21 8.66 17.49
C ASN A 287 -12.08 9.65 17.27
N ASN A 288 -11.39 9.96 18.36
CA ASN A 288 -10.40 11.00 18.44
C ASN A 288 -9.52 10.75 19.66
N GLY A 289 -8.20 10.84 19.47
CA GLY A 289 -7.21 10.63 20.52
C GLY A 289 -6.54 9.26 20.48
N ASP A 290 -5.73 9.02 21.52
CA ASP A 290 -4.84 7.86 21.58
C ASP A 290 -5.55 6.61 22.13
N TYR A 291 -5.33 5.46 21.50
CA TYR A 291 -5.90 4.16 21.90
C TYR A 291 -4.79 3.14 22.12
N GLN A 292 -4.90 2.32 23.17
CA GLN A 292 -3.83 1.42 23.59
C GLN A 292 -4.32 0.00 23.76
N PHE A 293 -3.52 -0.95 23.27
CA PHE A 293 -3.80 -2.38 23.31
C PHE A 293 -2.57 -3.12 23.82
N PRO A 294 -2.56 -3.61 25.08
CA PRO A 294 -1.48 -4.46 25.53
C PRO A 294 -1.44 -5.75 24.68
N ILE A 295 -0.25 -6.28 24.42
CA ILE A 295 -0.05 -7.52 23.67
C ILE A 295 1.17 -8.29 24.23
N SER A 296 1.15 -9.62 24.18
CA SER A 296 2.29 -10.47 24.56
C SER A 296 2.98 -11.02 23.31
N GLY A 297 4.30 -11.23 23.37
CA GLY A 297 5.03 -11.84 22.25
C GLY A 297 4.44 -13.21 21.87
N GLY A 298 4.23 -13.43 20.56
CA GLY A 298 3.58 -14.62 20.02
C GLY A 298 2.05 -14.59 20.03
N GLU A 299 1.41 -13.50 20.48
CA GLU A 299 -0.03 -13.30 20.34
C GLU A 299 -0.39 -12.58 19.02
N SER A 300 -1.54 -12.93 18.47
CA SER A 300 -2.21 -12.20 17.39
C SER A 300 -3.37 -11.36 17.93
N ILE A 301 -3.68 -10.25 17.27
CA ILE A 301 -4.85 -9.39 17.55
C ILE A 301 -5.45 -8.83 16.26
N LEU A 302 -6.77 -8.77 16.17
CA LEU A 302 -7.47 -8.06 15.10
C LEU A 302 -7.80 -6.63 15.54
N LEU A 303 -7.09 -5.66 14.94
CA LEU A 303 -7.35 -4.24 15.12
C LEU A 303 -7.84 -3.63 13.80
N GLY A 304 -8.10 -2.32 13.79
CA GLY A 304 -8.33 -1.59 12.54
C GLY A 304 -8.32 -0.09 12.75
N ASN A 305 -8.32 0.65 11.65
CA ASN A 305 -8.30 2.10 11.67
C ASN A 305 -9.49 2.66 12.47
N PRO A 306 -9.25 3.28 13.65
CA PRO A 306 -10.32 3.77 14.50
C PRO A 306 -10.77 5.17 14.15
N TYR A 307 -10.15 5.85 13.18
CA TYR A 307 -10.33 7.28 12.95
C TYR A 307 -11.24 7.56 11.75
N PRO A 308 -11.98 8.69 11.74
CA PRO A 308 -12.77 9.15 10.60
C PRO A 308 -11.89 9.81 9.48
N SER A 309 -10.71 9.23 9.26
CA SER A 309 -9.73 9.59 8.23
C SER A 309 -8.88 8.37 7.89
N ALA A 310 -8.12 8.42 6.80
CA ALA A 310 -7.11 7.40 6.55
C ALA A 310 -6.08 7.37 7.70
N LEU A 311 -5.55 6.17 7.95
CA LEU A 311 -4.46 5.93 8.90
C LEU A 311 -3.19 5.63 8.10
N ASP A 312 -2.11 6.34 8.37
CA ASP A 312 -0.79 6.06 7.78
C ASP A 312 -0.19 4.82 8.45
N ALA A 313 -0.07 3.72 7.70
CA ALA A 313 0.50 2.48 8.19
C ALA A 313 1.97 2.65 8.60
N ASP A 314 2.72 3.55 7.96
CA ASP A 314 4.15 3.71 8.24
C ASP A 314 4.34 4.42 9.57
N ASP A 315 3.57 5.49 9.83
CA ASP A 315 3.57 6.14 11.14
C ASP A 315 3.07 5.19 12.24
N PHE A 316 2.04 4.37 11.94
CA PHE A 316 1.55 3.35 12.87
C PHE A 316 2.63 2.29 13.18
N ILE A 317 3.33 1.76 12.18
CA ILE A 317 4.38 0.76 12.38
C ILE A 317 5.56 1.38 13.13
N ASN A 318 6.01 2.58 12.76
CA ASN A 318 7.11 3.26 13.45
C ASN A 318 6.81 3.49 14.94
N ASP A 319 5.58 3.88 15.27
CA ASP A 319 5.13 4.05 16.66
C ASP A 319 5.06 2.73 17.45
N ASN A 320 5.01 1.59 16.75
CA ASN A 320 4.78 0.26 17.32
C ASN A 320 5.88 -0.76 17.01
N ILE A 321 7.02 -0.31 16.47
CA ILE A 321 8.10 -1.14 15.94
C ILE A 321 8.68 -2.12 16.97
N ALA A 322 8.57 -1.78 18.25
CA ALA A 322 9.03 -2.62 19.35
C ALA A 322 8.23 -3.92 19.52
N VAL A 323 7.01 -4.00 18.97
CA VAL A 323 6.11 -5.16 19.16
C VAL A 323 5.62 -5.77 17.86
N LEU A 324 5.86 -5.16 16.70
CA LEU A 324 5.41 -5.70 15.41
C LEU A 324 6.36 -5.32 14.27
N ASN A 325 6.37 -6.12 13.21
CA ASN A 325 7.11 -5.84 11.97
C ASN A 325 6.21 -5.55 10.77
N ALA A 326 4.95 -6.01 10.79
CA ALA A 326 4.06 -5.90 9.63
C ALA A 326 2.58 -5.94 10.07
N LEU A 327 1.73 -5.48 9.15
CA LEU A 327 0.28 -5.58 9.23
C LEU A 327 -0.21 -6.64 8.23
N HIS A 328 -1.20 -7.43 8.65
CA HIS A 328 -1.75 -8.53 7.84
C HIS A 328 -3.21 -8.26 7.46
N PHE A 329 -3.50 -8.10 6.17
CA PHE A 329 -4.82 -7.74 5.68
C PHE A 329 -5.53 -8.95 5.09
N TRP A 330 -6.73 -9.25 5.58
CA TRP A 330 -7.57 -10.25 4.95
C TRP A 330 -8.00 -9.78 3.55
N VAL A 331 -7.82 -10.67 2.59
CA VAL A 331 -8.25 -10.51 1.20
C VAL A 331 -9.09 -11.71 0.81
N ASP A 332 -10.36 -11.49 0.48
CA ASP A 332 -11.23 -12.54 -0.02
C ASP A 332 -10.97 -12.83 -1.50
N GLY A 333 -10.97 -14.10 -1.85
CA GLY A 333 -10.65 -14.64 -3.17
C GLY A 333 -11.82 -14.85 -4.12
N GLY A 334 -13.03 -14.46 -3.73
CA GLY A 334 -14.27 -14.81 -4.43
C GLY A 334 -15.02 -15.97 -3.77
N SER A 335 -15.06 -16.02 -2.43
CA SER A 335 -15.79 -17.07 -1.70
C SER A 335 -17.26 -17.13 -2.14
N THR A 336 -17.81 -18.35 -2.33
CA THR A 336 -19.20 -18.59 -2.78
C THR A 336 -20.02 -19.50 -1.86
N SER A 337 -19.45 -19.87 -0.71
CA SER A 337 -20.03 -20.83 0.24
C SER A 337 -19.98 -20.28 1.67
N HIS A 338 -20.74 -20.92 2.57
CA HIS A 338 -20.65 -20.74 4.03
C HIS A 338 -19.89 -21.88 4.72
N VAL A 339 -19.41 -22.85 3.96
CA VAL A 339 -18.58 -23.96 4.44
C VAL A 339 -17.12 -23.51 4.43
N LEU A 340 -16.44 -23.59 5.59
CA LEU A 340 -15.08 -23.10 5.77
C LEU A 340 -14.09 -23.68 4.75
N SER A 341 -14.19 -24.98 4.47
CA SER A 341 -13.32 -25.68 3.51
C SER A 341 -13.43 -25.17 2.08
N ASP A 342 -14.49 -24.42 1.77
CA ASP A 342 -14.77 -23.90 0.42
C ASP A 342 -14.40 -22.41 0.30
N TYR A 343 -13.92 -21.78 1.37
CA TYR A 343 -13.55 -20.36 1.33
C TYR A 343 -12.33 -20.14 0.45
N LEU A 344 -12.28 -18.94 -0.14
CA LEU A 344 -11.17 -18.48 -0.94
C LEU A 344 -10.66 -17.17 -0.35
N GLY A 345 -9.34 -17.06 -0.12
CA GLY A 345 -8.72 -15.84 0.36
C GLY A 345 -7.41 -16.08 1.09
N GLY A 346 -6.81 -15.03 1.62
CA GLY A 346 -5.54 -15.10 2.36
C GLY A 346 -5.18 -13.78 3.00
N TYR A 347 -3.99 -13.72 3.59
CA TYR A 347 -3.46 -12.51 4.21
C TYR A 347 -2.37 -11.87 3.36
N ALA A 348 -2.61 -10.61 3.00
CA ALA A 348 -1.62 -9.73 2.38
C ALA A 348 -0.75 -9.10 3.47
N ILE A 349 0.48 -8.73 3.15
CA ILE A 349 1.44 -8.18 4.11
C ILE A 349 1.71 -6.71 3.75
N ARG A 350 1.79 -5.82 4.74
CA ARG A 350 2.28 -4.46 4.59
C ARG A 350 3.21 -4.12 5.75
N ASN A 351 4.41 -3.65 5.44
CA ASN A 351 5.39 -3.14 6.41
C ASN A 351 5.99 -1.81 5.92
N LEU A 352 7.04 -1.26 6.51
CA LEU A 352 7.65 0.02 6.09
C LEU A 352 8.26 -0.01 4.68
N THR A 353 8.62 -1.19 4.16
CA THR A 353 9.16 -1.34 2.81
C THR A 353 8.06 -1.24 1.77
N GLY A 354 6.98 -1.99 1.93
CA GLY A 354 5.90 -2.05 0.95
C GLY A 354 4.88 -3.12 1.29
N GLY A 355 4.11 -3.55 0.30
CA GLY A 355 3.13 -4.61 0.46
C GLY A 355 3.26 -5.73 -0.56
N THR A 356 2.88 -6.93 -0.14
CA THR A 356 2.72 -8.13 -0.99
C THR A 356 1.30 -8.68 -0.88
N PRO A 357 0.73 -9.20 -1.98
CA PRO A 357 -0.56 -9.87 -1.96
C PRO A 357 -0.45 -11.21 -1.22
N PRO A 358 -1.59 -11.82 -0.84
CA PRO A 358 -1.58 -13.17 -0.29
C PRO A 358 -1.10 -14.18 -1.34
N SER A 359 -0.05 -14.94 -1.02
CA SER A 359 0.39 -16.08 -1.83
C SER A 359 -0.26 -17.39 -1.38
N ILE A 360 -0.53 -17.53 -0.07
CA ILE A 360 -1.02 -18.78 0.52
C ILE A 360 -2.38 -18.56 1.17
N ALA A 361 -3.29 -19.50 0.93
CA ALA A 361 -4.60 -19.53 1.52
C ALA A 361 -4.52 -19.76 3.02
N SER A 362 -5.35 -19.05 3.80
CA SER A 362 -5.47 -19.29 5.24
C SER A 362 -5.67 -20.79 5.52
N PRO A 363 -5.18 -21.34 6.64
CA PRO A 363 -5.39 -22.76 6.92
C PRO A 363 -6.89 -23.09 6.93
N LEU A 364 -7.23 -24.33 6.53
CA LEU A 364 -8.59 -24.88 6.51
C LEU A 364 -9.49 -24.44 5.34
N ILE A 365 -9.02 -23.60 4.40
CA ILE A 365 -9.84 -23.14 3.26
C ILE A 365 -9.32 -23.69 1.92
N ALA A 366 -10.10 -23.56 0.84
CA ALA A 366 -9.85 -24.21 -0.45
C ALA A 366 -8.66 -23.63 -1.23
N GLY A 367 -8.40 -22.33 -1.12
CA GLY A 367 -7.38 -21.66 -1.92
C GLY A 367 -7.38 -20.14 -1.80
N ILE A 368 -6.55 -19.47 -2.59
CA ILE A 368 -6.51 -17.99 -2.66
C ILE A 368 -7.68 -17.44 -3.47
N GLY A 369 -8.13 -18.14 -4.52
CA GLY A 369 -9.10 -17.62 -5.49
C GLY A 369 -8.46 -16.68 -6.52
N ASN A 370 -9.28 -16.13 -7.41
CA ASN A 370 -8.82 -15.30 -8.55
C ASN A 370 -9.63 -13.99 -8.70
N SER A 371 -10.37 -13.62 -7.66
CA SER A 371 -11.04 -12.32 -7.59
C SER A 371 -10.00 -11.20 -7.68
N GLY A 372 -10.26 -10.17 -8.50
CA GLY A 372 -9.41 -8.97 -8.67
C GLY A 372 -9.20 -8.12 -7.40
N THR A 373 -9.55 -8.65 -6.23
CA THR A 373 -9.28 -8.15 -4.88
C THR A 373 -7.94 -8.64 -4.32
N VAL A 374 -7.27 -9.61 -4.96
CA VAL A 374 -5.93 -10.10 -4.61
C VAL A 374 -4.88 -9.06 -4.98
N THR A 375 -4.73 -8.05 -4.12
CA THR A 375 -3.80 -6.93 -4.31
C THR A 375 -2.97 -6.70 -3.05
N ALA A 376 -1.79 -6.09 -3.22
CA ALA A 376 -0.98 -5.66 -2.09
C ALA A 376 -1.67 -4.48 -1.37
N PRO A 377 -1.59 -4.39 -0.03
CA PRO A 377 -2.13 -3.25 0.70
C PRO A 377 -1.29 -1.98 0.41
N SER A 378 -1.96 -0.84 0.32
CA SER A 378 -1.30 0.46 0.22
C SER A 378 -0.82 0.97 1.59
N GLN A 379 -0.09 2.09 1.61
CA GLN A 379 0.35 2.75 2.85
C GLN A 379 -0.81 3.23 3.72
N TYR A 380 -1.84 3.80 3.11
CA TYR A 380 -2.92 4.45 3.83
C TYR A 380 -4.06 3.47 4.04
N VAL A 381 -4.31 3.11 5.30
CA VAL A 381 -5.38 2.20 5.70
C VAL A 381 -6.71 2.96 5.67
N PRO A 382 -7.70 2.53 4.86
CA PRO A 382 -9.00 3.19 4.76
C PRO A 382 -9.75 3.28 6.08
N ILE A 383 -10.75 4.17 6.13
CA ILE A 383 -11.55 4.43 7.33
C ILE A 383 -12.22 3.12 7.79
N GLY A 384 -11.95 2.71 9.04
CA GLY A 384 -12.55 1.50 9.57
C GLY A 384 -12.07 0.21 8.91
N LYS A 385 -11.00 0.18 8.11
CA LYS A 385 -10.43 -1.08 7.61
C LYS A 385 -9.67 -1.82 8.73
N GLY A 386 -9.94 -3.12 8.87
CA GLY A 386 -9.30 -4.00 9.85
C GLY A 386 -8.08 -4.75 9.30
N PHE A 387 -7.14 -5.07 10.21
CA PHE A 387 -5.92 -5.83 9.95
C PHE A 387 -5.47 -6.60 11.20
N PHE A 388 -4.79 -7.73 10.98
CA PHE A 388 -4.13 -8.48 12.04
C PHE A 388 -2.73 -7.93 12.32
N ILE A 389 -2.33 -8.04 13.58
CA ILE A 389 -0.97 -7.86 14.05
C ILE A 389 -0.57 -9.16 14.76
N ASP A 390 0.61 -9.67 14.41
CA ASP A 390 1.29 -10.73 15.15
C ASP A 390 2.44 -10.11 15.95
N ALA A 391 2.37 -10.22 17.28
CA ALA A 391 3.33 -9.58 18.15
C ALA A 391 4.67 -10.31 18.18
N THR A 392 5.74 -9.58 17.88
CA THR A 392 7.11 -10.09 17.93
C THR A 392 7.69 -10.02 19.34
N ASP A 393 7.17 -9.14 20.19
CA ASP A 393 7.52 -9.02 21.60
C ASP A 393 6.32 -8.54 22.43
N SER A 394 6.44 -8.57 23.75
CA SER A 394 5.42 -8.11 24.69
C SER A 394 5.50 -6.59 24.87
N GLY A 395 4.35 -5.92 24.84
CA GLY A 395 4.30 -4.48 25.02
C GLY A 395 2.89 -3.92 24.85
N THR A 396 2.79 -2.76 24.22
CA THR A 396 1.51 -2.07 23.99
C THR A 396 1.51 -1.48 22.59
N ILE A 397 0.49 -1.82 21.82
CA ILE A 397 0.19 -1.23 20.53
C ILE A 397 -0.57 0.08 20.77
N VAL A 398 -0.20 1.14 20.07
CA VAL A 398 -0.74 2.49 20.23
C VAL A 398 -1.23 3.06 18.89
N PHE A 399 -2.49 3.49 18.88
CA PHE A 399 -3.01 4.42 17.88
C PHE A 399 -2.86 5.84 18.40
N LYS A 400 -2.45 6.77 17.53
CA LYS A 400 -2.32 8.20 17.85
C LYS A 400 -2.95 9.05 16.77
N ASN A 401 -3.43 10.23 17.15
CA ASN A 401 -3.91 11.21 16.18
C ASN A 401 -2.84 11.64 15.16
N SER A 402 -1.55 11.57 15.50
CA SER A 402 -0.44 11.87 14.58
C SER A 402 -0.30 10.88 13.43
N GLN A 403 -0.98 9.73 13.49
CA GLN A 403 -0.98 8.72 12.42
C GLN A 403 -2.11 8.97 11.40
N ARG A 404 -2.90 10.03 11.56
CA ARG A 404 -4.05 10.33 10.71
C ARG A 404 -3.62 11.12 9.50
N PHE A 405 -4.10 10.72 8.33
CA PHE A 405 -3.79 11.38 7.08
C PHE A 405 -5.05 11.58 6.24
N PHE A 406 -5.04 12.59 5.36
CA PHE A 406 -6.08 12.73 4.35
C PHE A 406 -5.63 12.05 3.06
N LYS A 407 -6.26 10.91 2.76
CA LYS A 407 -5.99 10.15 1.55
C LYS A 407 -7.28 9.59 0.97
N LEU A 408 -7.61 10.01 -0.23
CA LEU A 408 -8.68 9.44 -1.04
C LEU A 408 -8.36 7.98 -1.40
N GLU A 409 -9.36 7.12 -1.32
CA GLU A 409 -9.29 5.70 -1.67
C GLU A 409 -9.28 5.50 -3.19
N SER A 410 -10.02 6.32 -3.93
CA SER A 410 -10.10 6.27 -5.40
C SER A 410 -8.91 6.92 -6.12
N SER A 411 -8.04 7.65 -5.40
CA SER A 411 -6.96 8.41 -6.02
C SER A 411 -5.57 7.92 -5.59
N SER A 412 -4.69 7.71 -6.57
CA SER A 412 -3.27 7.45 -6.34
C SER A 412 -2.53 8.67 -5.77
N ARG A 413 -3.13 9.86 -5.72
CA ARG A 413 -2.46 11.10 -5.33
C ARG A 413 -2.72 11.45 -3.86
N PRO A 414 -1.70 11.61 -3.00
CA PRO A 414 -1.91 12.23 -1.70
C PRO A 414 -2.26 13.71 -1.90
N GLN A 415 -3.35 14.19 -1.30
CA GLN A 415 -3.69 15.61 -1.28
C GLN A 415 -3.68 16.10 0.18
N ASN A 416 -2.51 16.31 0.76
CA ASN A 416 -2.22 17.56 1.46
C ASN A 416 -0.72 17.72 1.68
N SER A 417 -0.32 18.98 1.67
CA SER A 417 1.00 19.54 1.45
C SER A 417 2.15 19.03 2.35
N GLU A 418 3.34 18.92 1.72
CA GLU A 418 4.69 18.75 2.28
C GLU A 418 5.19 17.34 2.64
N LYS A 419 5.17 16.43 1.65
CA LYS A 419 6.30 15.50 1.44
C LYS A 419 6.55 15.32 -0.06
N ASN A 420 6.96 16.40 -0.74
CA ASN A 420 7.68 16.29 -2.02
C ASN A 420 9.11 15.83 -1.72
N LEU A 421 9.27 14.61 -1.22
CA LEU A 421 10.45 13.86 -1.56
C LEU A 421 10.11 13.27 -2.93
N GLU A 422 10.94 13.53 -3.94
CA GLU A 422 10.96 12.61 -5.08
C GLU A 422 11.10 11.22 -4.46
N ASP A 423 10.12 10.35 -4.69
CA ASP A 423 10.11 9.03 -4.10
C ASP A 423 11.25 8.24 -4.75
N GLU A 424 12.45 8.39 -4.19
CA GLU A 424 13.66 7.69 -4.60
C GLU A 424 13.57 6.19 -4.26
N ASN A 425 12.50 5.73 -3.60
CA ASN A 425 12.32 4.33 -3.31
C ASN A 425 12.09 3.56 -4.60
N GLN A 426 12.76 2.41 -4.70
CA GLN A 426 12.69 1.54 -5.85
C GLN A 426 12.26 0.16 -5.40
N TYR A 427 11.40 -0.50 -6.17
CA TYR A 427 10.81 -1.77 -5.80
C TYR A 427 10.96 -2.81 -6.90
N ILE A 428 11.30 -4.03 -6.49
CA ILE A 428 11.33 -5.21 -7.34
C ILE A 428 10.43 -6.26 -6.72
N ARG A 429 9.44 -6.74 -7.48
CA ARG A 429 8.58 -7.85 -7.09
C ARG A 429 8.97 -9.09 -7.87
N ILE A 430 9.32 -10.15 -7.15
CA ILE A 430 9.82 -11.41 -7.72
C ILE A 430 8.75 -12.47 -7.53
N GLY A 431 8.36 -13.10 -8.62
CA GLY A 431 7.38 -14.17 -8.67
C GLY A 431 8.04 -15.56 -8.67
N TYR A 432 7.36 -16.52 -8.06
CA TYR A 432 7.63 -17.95 -8.20
C TYR A 432 6.33 -18.71 -8.46
N GLU A 433 6.33 -19.53 -9.52
CA GLU A 433 5.21 -20.41 -9.86
C GLU A 433 5.60 -21.90 -9.77
N ASP A 434 4.72 -22.70 -9.18
CA ASP A 434 4.80 -24.16 -9.19
C ASP A 434 3.94 -24.76 -10.34
N PRO A 435 4.10 -26.06 -10.68
CA PRO A 435 3.35 -26.73 -11.74
C PRO A 435 1.82 -26.73 -11.54
N GLU A 436 1.35 -26.52 -10.31
CA GLU A 436 -0.04 -26.52 -9.87
C GLU A 436 -0.66 -25.12 -9.95
N GLY A 437 0.12 -24.10 -10.32
CA GLY A 437 -0.32 -22.72 -10.48
C GLY A 437 -0.36 -21.92 -9.17
N PHE A 438 0.35 -22.35 -8.13
CA PHE A 438 0.68 -21.51 -6.98
C PHE A 438 1.51 -20.31 -7.43
N HIS A 439 1.31 -19.16 -6.81
CA HIS A 439 2.15 -17.99 -7.04
C HIS A 439 2.63 -17.38 -5.72
N ARG A 440 3.95 -17.34 -5.53
CA ARG A 440 4.61 -16.59 -4.45
C ARG A 440 5.14 -15.28 -5.01
N GLN A 441 4.78 -14.17 -4.36
CA GLN A 441 5.40 -12.88 -4.63
C GLN A 441 6.28 -12.46 -3.46
N LEU A 442 7.52 -12.07 -3.77
CA LEU A 442 8.46 -11.42 -2.86
C LEU A 442 8.57 -9.93 -3.21
N LEU A 443 8.90 -9.10 -2.23
CA LEU A 443 9.19 -7.67 -2.43
C LEU A 443 10.59 -7.32 -1.92
N LEU A 444 11.44 -6.82 -2.81
CA LEU A 444 12.70 -6.16 -2.48
C LEU A 444 12.53 -4.64 -2.66
N GLY A 445 12.82 -3.85 -1.63
CA GLY A 445 12.77 -2.39 -1.69
C GLY A 445 14.11 -1.75 -1.38
N PHE A 446 14.53 -0.79 -2.22
CA PHE A 446 15.69 0.07 -1.99
C PHE A 446 15.20 1.40 -1.44
N LEU A 447 15.55 1.70 -0.19
CA LEU A 447 14.96 2.78 0.60
C LEU A 447 16.04 3.78 1.06
N PRO A 448 16.53 4.65 0.16
CA PRO A 448 17.70 5.51 0.41
C PRO A 448 17.52 6.52 1.55
N ASN A 449 16.28 6.82 1.94
CA ASN A 449 15.93 7.74 3.02
C ASN A 449 15.44 7.03 4.29
N SER A 450 15.76 5.74 4.43
CA SER A 450 15.45 4.93 5.62
C SER A 450 16.71 4.55 6.39
N SER A 451 16.53 3.86 7.53
CA SER A 451 17.63 3.25 8.28
C SER A 451 17.92 1.80 7.87
N ALA A 452 17.25 1.28 6.83
CA ALA A 452 17.41 -0.10 6.40
C ALA A 452 18.78 -0.34 5.75
N ASP A 453 19.30 -1.56 5.91
CA ASP A 453 20.56 -2.04 5.35
C ASP A 453 20.38 -3.47 4.81
N GLU A 454 21.46 -4.17 4.47
CA GLU A 454 21.38 -5.53 3.93
C GLU A 454 21.18 -6.62 5.00
N ASN A 455 21.22 -6.26 6.29
CA ASN A 455 20.96 -7.17 7.42
C ASN A 455 19.46 -7.23 7.73
N TYR A 456 19.09 -7.90 8.83
CA TYR A 456 17.71 -7.92 9.28
C TYR A 456 17.28 -6.58 9.88
N ASN A 457 16.22 -5.99 9.30
CA ASN A 457 15.67 -4.69 9.67
C ASN A 457 14.22 -4.84 10.16
N SER A 458 14.01 -4.61 11.46
CA SER A 458 12.66 -4.59 12.05
C SER A 458 11.77 -3.56 11.35
N GLY A 459 10.53 -3.94 11.03
CA GLY A 459 9.57 -3.14 10.27
C GLY A 459 9.84 -3.02 8.76
N TYR A 460 11.05 -3.29 8.28
CA TYR A 460 11.38 -3.27 6.85
C TYR A 460 11.43 -4.66 6.23
N ASP A 461 11.73 -5.67 7.05
CA ASP A 461 11.69 -7.07 6.65
C ASP A 461 10.48 -7.76 7.25
N ALA A 462 9.81 -8.58 6.45
CA ALA A 462 8.66 -9.35 6.90
C ALA A 462 8.85 -10.83 6.57
N LEU A 463 8.67 -11.67 7.59
CA LEU A 463 8.53 -13.10 7.39
C LEU A 463 7.31 -13.37 6.49
N GLN A 464 7.36 -14.47 5.75
CA GLN A 464 6.17 -15.02 5.13
C GLN A 464 5.10 -15.28 6.20
N TYR A 465 3.86 -14.88 5.94
CA TYR A 465 2.76 -15.16 6.86
C TYR A 465 2.51 -16.68 7.00
N MET A 466 2.71 -17.42 5.91
CA MET A 466 2.67 -18.88 5.86
C MET A 466 3.69 -19.38 4.83
N SER A 467 4.05 -20.66 4.92
CA SER A 467 4.96 -21.34 3.98
C SER A 467 4.31 -22.57 3.34
N ARG A 468 4.75 -22.92 2.12
CA ARG A 468 4.35 -24.14 1.41
C ARG A 468 5.51 -25.12 1.23
N ALA A 469 5.16 -26.30 0.72
CA ALA A 469 6.12 -27.33 0.34
C ALA A 469 6.95 -26.90 -0.88
N ASP A 470 6.33 -26.20 -1.84
CA ASP A 470 6.99 -25.45 -2.91
C ASP A 470 6.99 -23.97 -2.56
N ASP A 471 8.15 -23.34 -2.47
CA ASP A 471 8.23 -21.95 -2.03
C ASP A 471 9.53 -21.24 -2.44
N LEU A 472 9.45 -19.91 -2.53
CA LEU A 472 10.56 -18.99 -2.74
C LEU A 472 10.56 -17.95 -1.60
N PHE A 473 11.74 -17.63 -1.05
CA PHE A 473 11.87 -16.63 0.02
C PHE A 473 13.24 -15.98 0.03
N PHE A 474 13.35 -14.76 0.56
CA PHE A 474 14.64 -14.17 0.86
C PHE A 474 15.27 -14.85 2.07
N ILE A 475 16.60 -14.97 2.03
CA ILE A 475 17.42 -15.43 3.15
C ILE A 475 18.27 -14.27 3.61
N ILE A 476 18.00 -13.80 4.82
CA ILE A 476 18.72 -12.69 5.45
C ILE A 476 19.68 -13.28 6.49
N GLU A 477 20.88 -12.69 6.60
CA GLU A 477 21.93 -13.11 7.56
C GLU A 477 22.32 -14.60 7.49
N ASN A 478 22.25 -15.21 6.29
CA ASN A 478 22.51 -16.64 6.07
C ASN A 478 21.67 -17.57 6.96
N ASN A 479 20.47 -17.17 7.35
CA ASN A 479 19.57 -17.96 8.17
C ASN A 479 18.37 -18.49 7.35
N PRO A 480 18.47 -19.69 6.73
CA PRO A 480 17.39 -20.24 5.91
C PRO A 480 16.17 -20.73 6.71
N SER A 481 16.24 -20.71 8.05
CA SER A 481 15.08 -21.03 8.90
C SER A 481 14.07 -19.88 8.95
N ASN A 482 14.53 -18.65 8.72
CA ASN A 482 13.67 -17.48 8.61
C ASN A 482 13.37 -17.22 7.12
N ARG A 483 12.11 -17.42 6.73
CA ARG A 483 11.67 -17.27 5.34
C ARG A 483 11.01 -15.90 5.17
N TYR A 484 11.68 -14.97 4.50
CA TYR A 484 11.20 -13.60 4.34
C TYR A 484 10.44 -13.41 3.01
N ALA A 485 9.30 -12.74 3.08
CA ALA A 485 8.49 -12.32 1.93
C ALA A 485 8.85 -10.90 1.46
N ILE A 486 9.29 -10.05 2.39
CA ILE A 486 9.67 -8.67 2.12
C ILE A 486 11.06 -8.44 2.70
N GLN A 487 11.94 -7.82 1.91
CA GLN A 487 13.23 -7.32 2.36
C GLN A 487 13.36 -5.84 1.96
N GLY A 488 13.61 -4.98 2.94
CA GLY A 488 13.92 -3.57 2.71
C GLY A 488 15.38 -3.29 3.01
N VAL A 489 16.06 -2.59 2.11
CA VAL A 489 17.49 -2.28 2.24
C VAL A 489 17.79 -0.82 1.97
N SER A 490 19.07 -0.48 2.07
CA SER A 490 19.59 0.85 1.81
C SER A 490 19.47 1.26 0.32
N ARG A 491 20.22 2.29 -0.07
CA ARG A 491 20.26 2.74 -1.47
C ARG A 491 20.77 1.62 -2.38
N PHE A 492 20.19 1.54 -3.57
CA PHE A 492 20.66 0.62 -4.62
C PHE A 492 22.16 0.76 -4.92
N SER A 493 22.82 -0.39 -5.10
CA SER A 493 24.16 -0.54 -5.68
C SER A 493 24.17 -1.80 -6.55
N ASP A 494 24.87 -1.74 -7.68
CA ASP A 494 24.93 -2.83 -8.65
C ASP A 494 25.74 -4.05 -8.15
N THR A 495 26.54 -3.85 -7.10
CA THR A 495 27.30 -4.90 -6.40
C THR A 495 26.47 -5.70 -5.39
N LEU A 496 25.20 -5.35 -5.16
CA LEU A 496 24.35 -6.02 -4.18
C LEU A 496 23.94 -7.41 -4.67
N GLU A 497 23.89 -8.35 -3.72
CA GLU A 497 23.48 -9.73 -3.94
C GLU A 497 22.50 -10.15 -2.85
N PHE A 498 21.32 -10.62 -3.25
CA PHE A 498 20.23 -10.99 -2.34
C PHE A 498 19.97 -12.50 -2.43
N PRO A 499 20.40 -13.29 -1.44
CA PRO A 499 20.17 -14.73 -1.43
C PRO A 499 18.68 -15.07 -1.37
N VAL A 500 18.26 -16.02 -2.20
CA VAL A 500 16.91 -16.58 -2.18
C VAL A 500 16.95 -18.09 -1.97
N GLY A 501 16.09 -18.57 -1.09
CA GLY A 501 15.87 -20.00 -0.87
C GLY A 501 14.75 -20.51 -1.78
N LEU A 502 14.98 -21.66 -2.39
CA LEU A 502 13.98 -22.37 -3.21
C LEU A 502 13.71 -23.76 -2.62
N ILE A 503 12.45 -24.13 -2.52
CA ILE A 503 12.02 -25.49 -2.17
C ILE A 503 11.17 -26.04 -3.31
N ILE A 504 11.51 -27.25 -3.77
CA ILE A 504 10.78 -28.00 -4.79
C ILE A 504 10.31 -29.31 -4.17
N SER A 505 9.00 -29.52 -4.09
CA SER A 505 8.39 -30.71 -3.50
C SER A 505 7.83 -31.68 -4.55
N GLU A 506 7.60 -31.19 -5.77
CA GLU A 506 7.12 -32.02 -6.89
C GLU A 506 7.87 -31.78 -8.21
N SER A 507 7.66 -32.67 -9.16
CA SER A 507 8.26 -32.58 -10.49
C SER A 507 7.34 -31.84 -11.44
N GLY A 508 7.87 -30.88 -12.18
CA GLY A 508 7.13 -30.20 -13.23
C GLY A 508 7.88 -28.95 -13.68
N SER A 509 7.15 -28.03 -14.31
CA SER A 509 7.70 -26.75 -14.73
C SER A 509 7.53 -25.73 -13.61
N HIS A 510 8.65 -25.30 -13.03
CA HIS A 510 8.69 -24.25 -12.02
C HIS A 510 9.38 -23.03 -12.61
N HIS A 511 8.92 -21.83 -12.24
CA HIS A 511 9.43 -20.59 -12.82
C HIS A 511 9.79 -19.57 -11.75
N ILE A 512 10.87 -18.82 -11.96
CA ILE A 512 11.17 -17.57 -11.25
C ILE A 512 11.08 -16.41 -12.24
N MET A 513 10.39 -15.34 -11.86
CA MET A 513 10.08 -14.22 -12.76
C MET A 513 10.04 -12.87 -12.03
N LEU A 514 9.89 -11.79 -12.80
CA LEU A 514 9.55 -10.47 -12.26
C LEU A 514 8.05 -10.23 -12.40
N ASP A 515 7.37 -10.04 -11.28
CA ASP A 515 5.95 -9.70 -11.28
C ASP A 515 5.74 -8.22 -11.61
N ALA A 516 6.59 -7.35 -11.06
CA ALA A 516 6.57 -5.91 -11.30
C ALA A 516 7.88 -5.25 -10.87
N VAL A 517 8.16 -4.10 -11.47
CA VAL A 517 9.21 -3.17 -11.05
C VAL A 517 8.63 -1.77 -10.95
N GLU A 518 8.98 -1.03 -9.91
CA GLU A 518 8.53 0.35 -9.69
C GLU A 518 9.75 1.23 -9.42
N ASN A 519 9.87 2.34 -10.16
CA ASN A 519 10.99 3.29 -10.08
C ASN A 519 12.39 2.66 -10.23
N PHE A 520 12.49 1.45 -10.79
CA PHE A 520 13.73 0.70 -10.97
C PHE A 520 14.01 0.46 -12.46
N ASN A 521 15.24 0.74 -12.90
CA ASN A 521 15.61 0.75 -14.33
C ASN A 521 16.87 -0.06 -14.67
N HIS A 522 17.47 -0.75 -13.70
CA HIS A 522 18.63 -1.61 -13.93
C HIS A 522 18.18 -3.01 -14.34
N THR A 523 19.07 -3.74 -15.03
CA THR A 523 18.83 -5.15 -15.37
C THR A 523 18.94 -6.01 -14.11
N ILE A 524 18.02 -6.97 -13.98
CA ILE A 524 17.92 -7.85 -12.83
C ILE A 524 18.26 -9.26 -13.29
N TYR A 525 19.18 -9.92 -12.59
CA TYR A 525 19.60 -11.27 -12.91
C TYR A 525 19.33 -12.23 -11.75
N LEU A 526 19.04 -13.48 -12.10
CA LEU A 526 19.13 -14.61 -11.19
C LEU A 526 20.51 -15.24 -11.35
N LYS A 527 21.32 -15.23 -10.29
CA LYS A 527 22.62 -15.91 -10.24
C LYS A 527 22.44 -17.32 -9.71
N ASP A 528 22.95 -18.29 -10.45
CA ASP A 528 23.14 -19.66 -10.01
C ASP A 528 24.52 -19.80 -9.37
N ASN A 529 24.56 -19.93 -8.05
CA ASN A 529 25.79 -19.97 -7.26
C ASN A 529 26.58 -21.29 -7.42
N LEU A 530 25.98 -22.35 -7.97
CA LEU A 530 26.73 -23.59 -8.23
C LEU A 530 27.35 -23.59 -9.63
N LEU A 531 26.62 -23.09 -10.62
CA LEU A 531 27.09 -23.05 -12.01
C LEU A 531 27.89 -21.79 -12.32
N GLU A 532 27.85 -20.79 -11.43
CA GLU A 532 28.45 -19.47 -11.62
C GLU A 532 27.94 -18.77 -12.89
N THR A 533 26.65 -18.98 -13.20
CA THR A 533 25.96 -18.39 -14.36
C THR A 533 24.84 -17.45 -13.92
N THR A 534 24.60 -16.39 -14.69
CA THR A 534 23.49 -15.46 -14.46
C THR A 534 22.45 -15.53 -15.58
N TYR A 535 21.18 -15.46 -15.21
CA TYR A 535 20.03 -15.45 -16.12
C TYR A 535 19.32 -14.10 -16.04
N ASN A 536 19.00 -13.48 -17.18
CA ASN A 536 18.42 -12.14 -17.23
C ASN A 536 16.91 -12.19 -17.01
N LEU A 537 16.46 -11.92 -15.78
CA LEU A 537 15.04 -11.91 -15.42
C LEU A 537 14.28 -10.71 -16.01
N THR A 538 14.99 -9.69 -16.50
CA THR A 538 14.37 -8.56 -17.21
C THR A 538 13.95 -8.93 -18.64
N GLU A 539 14.55 -9.96 -19.23
CA GLU A 539 14.23 -10.41 -20.60
C GLU A 539 13.24 -11.57 -20.62
N GLU A 540 13.42 -12.57 -19.76
CA GLU A 540 12.59 -13.78 -19.74
C GLU A 540 12.49 -14.42 -18.35
N ASN A 541 11.43 -15.21 -18.15
CA ASN A 541 11.25 -16.01 -16.95
C ASN A 541 12.29 -17.14 -16.92
N PHE A 542 12.83 -17.44 -15.74
CA PHE A 542 13.75 -18.55 -15.55
C PHE A 542 13.00 -19.86 -15.29
N GLU A 543 13.11 -20.83 -16.19
CA GLU A 543 12.61 -22.19 -15.98
C GLU A 543 13.59 -22.99 -15.11
N ILE A 544 13.11 -23.50 -13.99
CA ILE A 544 13.92 -24.27 -13.06
C ILE A 544 13.97 -25.73 -13.50
N ASN A 545 15.18 -26.23 -13.76
CA ASN A 545 15.44 -27.64 -14.04
C ASN A 545 16.26 -28.27 -12.91
N LEU A 546 15.60 -28.48 -11.77
CA LEU A 546 16.18 -29.10 -10.57
C LEU A 546 15.31 -30.26 -10.09
N PRO A 547 15.90 -31.33 -9.50
CA PRO A 547 15.11 -32.36 -8.85
C PRO A 547 14.41 -31.83 -7.60
N VAL A 548 13.44 -32.60 -7.10
CA VAL A 548 12.81 -32.36 -5.77
C VAL A 548 13.89 -32.22 -4.69
N GLY A 549 13.81 -31.17 -3.89
CA GLY A 549 14.79 -30.85 -2.85
C GLY A 549 14.71 -29.41 -2.34
N GLU A 550 15.54 -29.11 -1.34
CA GLU A 550 15.72 -27.78 -0.77
C GLU A 550 17.04 -27.16 -1.27
N TYR A 551 16.98 -25.92 -1.74
CA TYR A 551 18.08 -25.19 -2.36
C TYR A 551 18.30 -23.82 -1.70
N PRO A 552 18.71 -23.77 -0.42
CA PRO A 552 18.82 -22.52 0.35
C PRO A 552 20.01 -21.62 -0.06
N SER A 553 20.93 -22.09 -0.89
CA SER A 553 22.14 -21.35 -1.28
C SER A 553 22.37 -21.34 -2.79
N ARG A 554 21.43 -21.90 -3.56
CA ARG A 554 21.60 -22.08 -5.00
C ARG A 554 21.46 -20.79 -5.77
N TYR A 555 20.52 -19.93 -5.37
CA TYR A 555 20.13 -18.78 -6.16
C TYR A 555 20.29 -17.46 -5.40
N SER A 556 20.59 -16.40 -6.14
CA SER A 556 20.62 -15.04 -5.61
C SER A 556 20.18 -14.04 -6.67
N ILE A 557 19.53 -12.96 -6.25
CA ILE A 557 19.20 -11.84 -7.13
C ILE A 557 20.40 -10.90 -7.17
N VAL A 558 20.88 -10.57 -8.37
CA VAL A 558 22.04 -9.71 -8.60
C VAL A 558 21.78 -8.72 -9.73
N PHE A 559 22.62 -7.70 -9.84
CA PHE A 559 22.44 -6.59 -10.80
C PHE A 559 23.61 -6.45 -11.78
N GLN A 560 24.55 -7.39 -11.73
CA GLN A 560 25.63 -7.53 -12.68
C GLN A 560 25.69 -8.99 -13.17
N PRO A 561 25.97 -9.23 -14.47
CA PRO A 561 26.15 -10.58 -14.98
C PRO A 561 27.44 -11.20 -14.43
N ALA A 562 27.47 -12.52 -14.30
CA ALA A 562 28.72 -13.22 -14.01
C ALA A 562 29.71 -13.03 -15.17
N GLU A 563 30.99 -12.76 -14.87
CA GLU A 563 32.05 -12.76 -15.88
C GLU A 563 32.21 -14.18 -16.44
N THR A 564 31.59 -14.47 -17.58
CA THR A 564 31.63 -15.81 -18.17
C THR A 564 33.02 -16.12 -18.72
N LEU A 565 33.69 -17.13 -18.12
CA LEU A 565 34.92 -17.75 -18.62
C LEU A 565 34.80 -18.39 -20.03
N SER A 566 33.61 -18.43 -20.63
CA SER A 566 33.33 -19.19 -21.87
C SER A 566 33.64 -18.42 -23.16
N VAL A 567 33.63 -17.09 -23.14
CA VAL A 567 33.93 -16.27 -24.34
C VAL A 567 35.42 -16.36 -24.74
N PRO A 568 36.40 -16.22 -23.82
CA PRO A 568 37.82 -16.22 -24.18
C PRO A 568 38.34 -17.54 -24.78
N GLN A 569 37.82 -18.70 -24.33
CA GLN A 569 38.29 -20.01 -24.80
C GLN A 569 37.91 -20.26 -26.28
N LYS A 570 36.68 -19.91 -26.66
CA LYS A 570 36.18 -20.08 -28.04
C LYS A 570 36.91 -19.18 -29.03
N GLU A 571 37.35 -18.00 -28.60
CA GLU A 571 38.15 -17.10 -29.43
C GLU A 571 39.61 -17.55 -29.54
N LEU A 572 40.21 -18.06 -28.46
CA LEU A 572 41.54 -18.68 -28.49
C LEU A 572 41.61 -19.82 -29.51
N ASP A 573 40.54 -20.59 -29.68
CA ASP A 573 40.47 -21.67 -30.67
C ASP A 573 40.65 -21.18 -32.12
N ASN A 574 40.33 -19.92 -32.42
CA ASN A 574 40.52 -19.30 -33.75
C ASN A 574 41.97 -18.85 -34.01
N THR A 575 42.85 -18.86 -33.01
CA THR A 575 44.27 -18.54 -33.22
C THR A 575 45.02 -19.68 -33.92
N MET A 576 45.98 -19.36 -34.78
CA MET A 576 46.84 -20.37 -35.43
C MET A 576 48.29 -20.18 -35.00
N VAL A 577 48.96 -21.28 -34.64
CA VAL A 577 50.38 -21.28 -34.26
C VAL A 577 51.15 -22.25 -35.15
N PHE A 578 52.21 -21.77 -35.80
CA PHE A 578 53.06 -22.59 -36.66
C PHE A 578 54.48 -22.07 -36.75
N TYR A 579 55.42 -22.94 -37.14
CA TYR A 579 56.79 -22.57 -37.47
C TYR A 579 56.90 -22.20 -38.96
N ASN A 580 57.50 -21.05 -39.29
CA ASN A 580 57.50 -20.52 -40.66
C ASN A 580 58.67 -21.00 -41.54
N GLY A 581 59.60 -21.80 -41.00
CA GLY A 581 60.78 -22.27 -41.75
C GLY A 581 61.96 -21.28 -41.77
N LEU A 582 61.79 -20.07 -41.25
CA LEU A 582 62.80 -19.00 -41.20
C LEU A 582 63.23 -18.71 -39.75
N GLU A 583 63.37 -19.76 -38.94
CA GLU A 583 63.74 -19.65 -37.53
C GLU A 583 62.75 -18.85 -36.66
N GLU A 584 61.47 -18.74 -37.04
CA GLU A 584 60.45 -18.03 -36.27
C GLU A 584 59.18 -18.87 -36.05
N ILE A 585 58.52 -18.64 -34.91
CA ILE A 585 57.17 -19.10 -34.63
C ILE A 585 56.21 -17.94 -34.85
N ILE A 586 55.15 -18.21 -35.60
CA ILE A 586 54.09 -17.25 -35.90
C ILE A 586 52.83 -17.62 -35.13
N VAL A 587 52.29 -16.66 -34.39
CA VAL A 587 50.96 -16.71 -33.80
C VAL A 587 50.05 -15.74 -34.57
N SER A 588 49.08 -16.29 -35.27
CA SER A 588 48.01 -15.53 -35.94
C SER A 588 46.84 -15.36 -34.98
N ASN A 589 46.50 -14.11 -34.68
CA ASN A 589 45.48 -13.72 -33.72
C ASN A 589 44.41 -12.86 -34.42
N PRO A 590 43.56 -13.45 -35.28
CA PRO A 590 42.67 -12.70 -36.16
C PRO A 590 41.63 -11.85 -35.42
N ASN A 591 41.35 -12.18 -34.16
CA ASN A 591 40.37 -11.49 -33.31
C ASN A 591 41.03 -10.46 -32.37
N ASN A 592 42.33 -10.19 -32.49
CA ASN A 592 43.08 -9.24 -31.64
C ASN A 592 42.92 -9.53 -30.13
N LEU A 593 42.92 -10.81 -29.75
CA LEU A 593 42.83 -11.23 -28.35
C LEU A 593 44.01 -10.71 -27.55
N GLU A 594 43.74 -10.28 -26.31
CA GLU A 594 44.78 -9.88 -25.38
C GLU A 594 45.50 -11.13 -24.85
N ILE A 595 46.68 -11.41 -25.43
CA ILE A 595 47.53 -12.52 -25.02
C ILE A 595 48.51 -12.01 -23.95
N THR A 596 48.45 -12.61 -22.77
CA THR A 596 49.26 -12.25 -21.61
C THR A 596 50.64 -12.89 -21.65
N SER A 597 50.72 -14.13 -22.15
CA SER A 597 52.00 -14.80 -22.36
C SER A 597 51.96 -15.91 -23.39
N ILE A 598 53.13 -16.19 -23.98
CA ILE A 598 53.36 -17.32 -24.89
C ILE A 598 54.53 -18.13 -24.34
N ASP A 599 54.25 -19.37 -23.94
CA ASP A 599 55.25 -20.30 -23.38
C ASP A 599 55.57 -21.41 -24.38
N ILE A 600 56.85 -21.77 -24.51
CA ILE A 600 57.30 -22.81 -25.43
C ILE A 600 58.05 -23.89 -24.67
N TYR A 601 57.65 -25.15 -24.88
CA TYR A 601 58.23 -26.32 -24.24
C TYR A 601 58.78 -27.31 -25.26
N ASN A 602 59.82 -28.06 -24.89
CA ASN A 602 60.23 -29.25 -25.63
C ASN A 602 59.31 -30.45 -25.31
N ILE A 603 59.50 -31.57 -26.04
CA ILE A 603 58.66 -32.77 -25.90
C ILE A 603 58.75 -33.46 -24.52
N ILE A 604 59.80 -33.18 -23.73
CA ILE A 604 59.95 -33.70 -22.36
C ILE A 604 59.39 -32.74 -21.30
N GLY A 605 58.74 -31.64 -21.72
CA GLY A 605 58.07 -30.68 -20.83
C GLY A 605 58.98 -29.60 -20.23
N GLN A 606 60.23 -29.50 -20.66
CA GLN A 606 61.12 -28.41 -20.24
C GLN A 606 60.74 -27.13 -20.97
N GLN A 607 60.53 -26.04 -20.22
CA GLN A 607 60.28 -24.71 -20.77
C GLN A 607 61.56 -24.15 -21.40
N LEU A 608 61.46 -23.74 -22.66
CA LEU A 608 62.55 -23.19 -23.46
C LEU A 608 62.48 -21.67 -23.55
N LEU A 609 61.26 -21.13 -23.64
CA LEU A 609 61.02 -19.70 -23.78
C LEU A 609 59.69 -19.32 -23.13
N SER A 610 59.64 -18.11 -22.57
CA SER A 610 58.43 -17.44 -22.14
C SER A 610 58.49 -16.01 -22.65
N VAL A 611 57.44 -15.58 -23.37
CA VAL A 611 57.30 -14.21 -23.85
C VAL A 611 56.07 -13.63 -23.15
N SER A 612 56.23 -12.50 -22.45
CA SER A 612 55.13 -11.80 -21.77
C SER A 612 55.13 -10.29 -22.02
N GLU A 613 56.21 -9.75 -22.59
CA GLU A 613 56.34 -8.33 -22.89
C GLU A 613 56.00 -8.03 -24.36
N ASN A 614 55.33 -6.91 -24.60
CA ASN A 614 54.99 -6.40 -25.94
C ASN A 614 54.14 -7.35 -26.82
N ILE A 615 53.31 -8.20 -26.21
CA ILE A 615 52.37 -9.07 -26.93
C ILE A 615 51.02 -8.37 -27.13
N GLY A 616 50.24 -8.16 -26.06
CA GLY A 616 48.94 -7.48 -26.10
C GLY A 616 47.98 -8.03 -27.16
N SER A 617 47.17 -7.15 -27.75
CA SER A 617 46.12 -7.46 -28.74
C SER A 617 46.62 -7.45 -30.20
N GLN A 618 47.86 -7.87 -30.45
CA GLN A 618 48.45 -7.80 -31.79
C GLN A 618 47.83 -8.86 -32.73
N PRO A 619 47.51 -8.53 -34.00
CA PRO A 619 46.91 -9.46 -34.95
C PRO A 619 47.87 -10.58 -35.40
N LYS A 620 49.19 -10.34 -35.27
CA LYS A 620 50.25 -11.29 -35.59
C LYS A 620 51.41 -11.07 -34.63
N ILE A 621 51.87 -12.15 -34.00
CA ILE A 621 53.05 -12.15 -33.13
C ILE A 621 54.09 -13.06 -33.76
N THR A 622 55.34 -12.57 -33.80
CA THR A 622 56.49 -13.30 -34.39
C THR A 622 57.52 -13.49 -33.30
N ILE A 623 57.90 -14.74 -33.05
CA ILE A 623 58.83 -15.11 -31.98
C ILE A 623 60.07 -15.76 -32.62
N PRO A 624 61.25 -15.14 -32.54
CA PRO A 624 62.50 -15.77 -32.95
C PRO A 624 62.73 -17.08 -32.16
N PHE A 625 63.03 -18.16 -32.87
CA PHE A 625 63.11 -19.50 -32.31
C PHE A 625 64.24 -20.34 -32.93
N THR A 626 65.45 -20.13 -32.42
CA THR A 626 66.71 -20.77 -32.87
C THR A 626 67.05 -22.02 -32.04
N HIS A 627 66.14 -23.00 -32.00
CA HIS A 627 66.38 -24.31 -31.37
C HIS A 627 66.54 -25.45 -32.40
N SER A 628 66.98 -26.64 -31.98
CA SER A 628 67.17 -27.80 -32.86
C SER A 628 65.87 -28.26 -33.55
N ASN A 629 65.97 -29.00 -34.65
CA ASN A 629 64.81 -29.62 -35.28
C ASN A 629 64.11 -30.59 -34.32
N GLY A 630 62.78 -30.57 -34.28
CA GLY A 630 62.01 -31.34 -33.31
C GLY A 630 60.58 -30.85 -33.12
N VAL A 631 59.84 -31.55 -32.26
CA VAL A 631 58.46 -31.20 -31.87
C VAL A 631 58.48 -30.31 -30.63
N TYR A 632 57.72 -29.23 -30.67
CA TYR A 632 57.58 -28.26 -29.59
C TYR A 632 56.11 -28.03 -29.26
N LEU A 633 55.84 -27.68 -28.01
CA LEU A 633 54.52 -27.29 -27.53
C LEU A 633 54.51 -25.79 -27.26
N VAL A 634 53.64 -25.06 -27.95
CA VAL A 634 53.43 -23.62 -27.72
C VAL A 634 52.11 -23.43 -26.98
N VAL A 635 52.16 -22.76 -25.84
CA VAL A 635 51.01 -22.48 -24.98
C VAL A 635 50.74 -20.98 -25.00
N LEU A 636 49.59 -20.59 -25.55
CA LEU A 636 49.08 -19.22 -25.49
C LEU A 636 48.25 -19.07 -24.21
N LYS A 637 48.44 -17.99 -23.47
CA LYS A 637 47.65 -17.65 -22.28
C LYS A 637 47.03 -16.26 -22.43
N THR A 638 45.81 -16.12 -21.96
CA THR A 638 45.13 -14.84 -21.73
C THR A 638 44.89 -14.68 -20.23
N ASN A 639 44.19 -13.63 -19.80
CA ASN A 639 43.85 -13.46 -18.38
C ASN A 639 43.03 -14.65 -17.84
N ASN A 640 42.17 -15.24 -18.68
CA ASN A 640 41.14 -16.17 -18.23
C ASN A 640 41.16 -17.54 -18.95
N ALA A 641 42.08 -17.78 -19.90
CA ALA A 641 42.09 -19.03 -20.68
C ALA A 641 43.48 -19.38 -21.26
N GLN A 642 43.66 -20.62 -21.71
CA GLN A 642 44.90 -21.06 -22.38
C GLN A 642 44.65 -22.06 -23.53
N LYS A 643 45.54 -22.04 -24.52
CA LYS A 643 45.53 -22.98 -25.66
C LYS A 643 46.91 -23.54 -25.94
N SER A 644 47.01 -24.86 -26.08
CA SER A 644 48.25 -25.55 -26.41
C SER A 644 48.25 -26.03 -27.86
N THR A 645 49.30 -25.70 -28.62
CA THR A 645 49.48 -26.12 -30.01
C THR A 645 50.82 -26.83 -30.19
N LYS A 646 50.80 -28.02 -30.78
CA LYS A 646 52.02 -28.74 -31.15
C LYS A 646 52.50 -28.24 -32.50
N ILE A 647 53.79 -27.90 -32.60
CA ILE A 647 54.44 -27.49 -33.84
C ILE A 647 55.64 -28.38 -34.13
N LEU A 648 55.97 -28.55 -35.41
CA LEU A 648 57.17 -29.25 -35.85
C LEU A 648 58.14 -28.22 -36.45
N LYS A 649 59.34 -28.13 -35.89
CA LYS A 649 60.47 -27.43 -36.51
C LYS A 649 61.27 -28.44 -37.34
N TYR A 650 61.46 -28.12 -38.62
CA TYR A 650 62.15 -28.95 -39.61
C TYR A 650 63.25 -28.15 -40.33
#